data_AF-A0A2G7LUU2-F1
#
_entry.id   AF-A0A2G7LUU2-F1
#
_cell.length_a   1.000
_cell.length_b   1.000
_cell.length_c   1.000
_cell.angle_alpha   90.00
_cell.angle_beta   90.00
_cell.angle_gamma   90.00
#
_symmetry.space_group_name_H-M   'P 1'
#
loop_
_entity.id
_entity.type
_entity.pdbx_description
1 polymer ?
#
loop_
_entity_poly.entity_id
_entity_poly.type
_entity_poly.pdbx_seq_one_letter_code
_entity_poly.pdbx_strand_id
1 'polypeptide(L)'
;MMNNDEKYLKSGLFFTYWPDFFPFIGVNVQNPFRAMYYNRPIFRQVRLGRKAYMQYRKIISMLLILVLAAPWLAAPAGKVSAGASYLTPGNNGLLTIKYVNENSIELQWKYAESGSSTPPDVNYQVYISNDSDLENMEEISVTSGHAYDDDWINGSASLSDGTFTKIITNLVEGDTYYFNVVVKDRNLETAYQMQSIEFTVQLSALDQYNELKKKADRGNSNDFIQEAILLLGNEQLIAQTDFKSLPVVDQEAVAKYLLEIDPPTSNGYENKGQVEFLVQVALRALEVTRQIGGQGSKTALDELYAKQAERVNYFDNPSAEEKFYQLINAYLTSSEIDKRTTAYLYELRLKKTPTISRVLKYTDTAVEKTPFINRANTTEEMLKSLEKFRDLEKESISYNTANPENPMMSFPLGISKMDNLTTEEQENLADHMLNQRPIGGYASYEAIQTAFDQFFNDDDNESDPLAAVNTARVNKDIDAMRLAMENPDLGITFPNQYGSLSKDVKDYVAGFLIDNIKRNYENKEQVQYMIELAVQAQLIWEQRGLGVLQDKLDLFAQKLSEGPDHFKDPETDMLRQVGDHHLQLSEVNKPIFAFKYLHLLGLERIAKQAQVEIADPRFLLALLSMPFQPLEEATTIDQMDQWLETTMNEQFNGHNFFDQYKFNLTGELDLSKRADLSPEGKKELAEWVLNEQDRYEDVGNLQYVFNQFFTAPNVTGNDINNTITGLDDTMEISLNGKLNWIDVASIQKFDFSGDKTVWVRYKAISDLLPGRAVKIVFTANGDSNNGNGSTPNPNPGGNTGGGSSATTPATTTPTTKQEQIVVDVNGANGTNLTKTPITRTTEVDGTIKDLVKMSEAIAKESVGKAKQLNMNTARIVIPDAKDAVSETRIELPKAAVKQLNDGGLNLEISTENAIISVPTKSIAGFDQDLYFRVVPLKKESERKEVEERAKKERLIQQITPNSNVKVLARPVEIETNMQSHEVTLTLPLRDSLPTDPAALQQALDNLAVYIEHSDGTKELIQGKLVKLSDSSEGIEFTVNKFSTFTLVVVDGLKASQGSHNPYINGFGADFRPDAFVTRAQMAAMLARNLSDDAGTASANVVNYDDVSATHWAASDIEKAQSAGIMNGMNATQFVPEGSITRAQMATIAYRWIQQQSADASSSTTQATDGAGFTDVSADLWASDAIAYVQSAGLMTGYNDGTFKPDSKLTRAEAVKVLNVLFKRTPATGVTTPTFTDVPATHWAHADIEAAAQK
;
A
#
# COMPACT_ATOMS: atom_id res chain seq x y z
N MET A 1 1.80 -13.96 -55.96
CA MET A 1 0.64 -14.80 -55.60
C MET A 1 -0.24 -13.89 -54.74
N MET A 2 -1.25 -13.29 -55.37
CA MET A 2 -2.62 -13.80 -55.48
C MET A 2 -3.45 -13.42 -54.25
N ASN A 3 -4.34 -12.43 -54.48
CA ASN A 3 -5.78 -12.43 -54.18
C ASN A 3 -6.24 -12.63 -52.71
N ASN A 4 -7.28 -11.98 -52.18
CA ASN A 4 -8.22 -10.94 -52.64
C ASN A 4 -8.75 -10.22 -51.35
N ASP A 5 -9.62 -9.21 -51.34
CA ASP A 5 -10.47 -8.60 -52.38
C ASP A 5 -10.65 -7.08 -52.13
N GLU A 6 -11.47 -6.42 -52.95
CA GLU A 6 -11.98 -5.05 -52.74
C GLU A 6 -13.26 -5.05 -51.85
N LYS A 7 -13.65 -3.91 -51.22
CA LYS A 7 -14.70 -3.02 -51.77
C LYS A 7 -15.24 -1.91 -50.82
N TYR A 8 -15.17 -0.65 -51.31
CA TYR A 8 -16.19 0.43 -51.25
C TYR A 8 -16.59 1.04 -49.87
N LEU A 9 -17.02 2.31 -49.73
CA LEU A 9 -16.74 3.59 -50.42
C LEU A 9 -17.36 4.75 -49.57
N LYS A 10 -16.67 5.90 -49.45
CA LYS A 10 -17.20 7.27 -49.23
C LYS A 10 -18.40 7.54 -48.29
N SER A 11 -18.12 8.23 -47.18
CA SER A 11 -18.62 9.60 -46.88
C SER A 11 -17.87 10.14 -45.64
N GLY A 12 -17.60 11.43 -45.46
CA GLY A 12 -17.86 12.57 -46.33
C GLY A 12 -18.58 13.74 -45.63
N LEU A 13 -17.99 14.32 -44.59
CA LEU A 13 -18.46 15.57 -43.99
C LEU A 13 -17.32 16.59 -43.92
N PHE A 14 -17.59 17.78 -44.45
CA PHE A 14 -16.66 18.91 -44.51
C PHE A 14 -16.83 19.81 -43.28
N PHE A 15 -15.73 20.32 -42.75
CA PHE A 15 -15.70 21.70 -42.26
C PHE A 15 -14.45 22.40 -42.79
N THR A 16 -14.68 23.30 -43.74
CA THR A 16 -13.74 24.32 -44.19
C THR A 16 -14.44 25.66 -44.07
N TYR A 17 -13.99 26.53 -43.16
CA TYR A 17 -13.78 27.97 -43.39
C TYR A 17 -13.43 28.71 -42.10
N TRP A 18 -12.13 28.88 -41.84
CA TRP A 18 -11.59 30.12 -41.27
C TRP A 18 -10.11 30.27 -41.70
N PRO A 19 -9.78 31.22 -42.60
CA PRO A 19 -8.41 31.52 -42.98
C PRO A 19 -7.83 32.69 -42.17
N ASP A 20 -6.50 32.81 -42.22
CA ASP A 20 -5.68 33.99 -41.90
C ASP A 20 -5.51 34.41 -40.42
N PHE A 21 -4.61 33.71 -39.72
CA PHE A 21 -3.70 34.33 -38.74
C PHE A 21 -2.26 33.74 -38.79
N PHE A 22 -1.52 34.19 -39.82
CA PHE A 22 -0.04 34.33 -40.01
C PHE A 22 1.01 33.24 -39.63
N PRO A 23 2.20 33.18 -40.30
CA PRO A 23 3.02 31.96 -40.45
C PRO A 23 4.54 32.11 -40.05
N PHE A 24 5.41 31.23 -40.61
CA PHE A 24 6.92 31.18 -40.59
C PHE A 24 7.59 30.46 -39.38
N ILE A 25 8.65 29.61 -39.43
CA ILE A 25 9.61 29.02 -40.43
C ILE A 25 9.77 27.49 -40.08
N GLY A 26 9.80 26.50 -41.00
CA GLY A 26 10.99 25.91 -41.70
C GLY A 26 11.89 25.02 -40.79
N VAL A 27 12.48 23.87 -41.15
CA VAL A 27 12.95 23.35 -42.46
C VAL A 27 13.11 21.80 -42.47
N ASN A 28 12.49 21.12 -43.45
CA ASN A 28 12.97 20.00 -44.31
C ASN A 28 14.04 18.97 -43.83
N VAL A 29 13.71 17.66 -43.83
CA VAL A 29 14.62 16.54 -44.23
C VAL A 29 13.85 15.45 -45.01
N GLN A 30 14.48 14.83 -46.02
CA GLN A 30 13.91 13.79 -46.89
C GLN A 30 14.26 12.34 -46.46
N ASN A 31 13.41 11.40 -46.91
CA ASN A 31 13.60 9.93 -47.09
C ASN A 31 15.01 9.46 -47.51
N PRO A 32 15.36 8.13 -47.49
CA PRO A 32 14.68 6.97 -46.86
C PRO A 32 15.63 5.98 -46.12
N PHE A 33 15.08 4.99 -45.41
CA PHE A 33 15.83 3.81 -44.95
C PHE A 33 16.10 2.79 -46.08
N ARG A 34 17.30 2.18 -46.11
CA ARG A 34 17.58 0.98 -46.92
C ARG A 34 18.58 0.04 -46.24
N ALA A 35 18.16 -1.19 -46.00
CA ALA A 35 19.00 -2.25 -45.42
C ALA A 35 19.68 -3.13 -46.49
N MET A 36 20.87 -3.62 -46.17
CA MET A 36 21.61 -4.73 -46.80
C MET A 36 22.54 -5.32 -45.74
N TYR A 37 23.02 -6.58 -45.75
CA TYR A 37 22.65 -7.89 -46.29
C TYR A 37 23.95 -8.74 -46.13
N TYR A 38 23.85 -10.04 -45.81
CA TYR A 38 24.95 -11.04 -45.89
C TYR A 38 26.16 -10.87 -44.90
N ASN A 39 26.95 -11.91 -44.54
CA ASN A 39 26.98 -13.34 -44.93
C ASN A 39 27.60 -14.25 -43.84
N ARG A 40 27.34 -15.57 -43.90
CA ARG A 40 28.20 -16.66 -43.34
C ARG A 40 29.04 -17.24 -44.51
N PRO A 41 30.28 -17.78 -44.33
CA PRO A 41 30.39 -19.21 -43.98
C PRO A 41 31.69 -19.73 -43.28
N ILE A 42 31.49 -20.90 -42.66
CA ILE A 42 32.38 -22.03 -42.33
C ILE A 42 33.78 -22.09 -42.99
N PHE A 43 34.81 -22.44 -42.20
CA PHE A 43 35.89 -23.36 -42.60
C PHE A 43 36.27 -24.33 -41.47
N ARG A 44 36.96 -25.44 -41.79
CA ARG A 44 37.10 -26.67 -40.97
C ARG A 44 38.56 -27.18 -41.00
N GLN A 45 38.92 -28.02 -40.02
CA GLN A 45 40.22 -28.75 -39.81
C GLN A 45 41.33 -27.93 -39.11
N VAL A 46 42.31 -28.49 -38.36
CA VAL A 46 42.67 -29.91 -38.05
C VAL A 46 42.77 -30.12 -36.52
N ARG A 47 42.53 -31.36 -36.08
CA ARG A 47 42.58 -31.88 -34.70
C ARG A 47 43.89 -32.64 -34.48
N LEU A 48 44.66 -32.36 -33.40
CA LEU A 48 45.47 -33.33 -32.61
C LEU A 48 46.31 -32.63 -31.53
N GLY A 49 46.54 -33.30 -30.38
CA GLY A 49 47.73 -33.00 -29.55
C GLY A 49 47.60 -32.26 -28.21
N ARG A 50 46.51 -32.36 -27.42
CA ARG A 50 46.54 -31.93 -25.99
C ARG A 50 45.61 -32.65 -25.00
N LYS A 51 45.05 -33.83 -25.34
CA LYS A 51 44.33 -34.69 -24.37
C LYS A 51 45.19 -35.76 -23.68
N ALA A 52 46.47 -35.89 -24.03
CA ALA A 52 47.38 -36.89 -23.43
C ALA A 52 48.07 -36.42 -22.13
N TYR A 53 48.14 -35.11 -21.87
CA TYR A 53 48.88 -34.56 -20.72
C TYR A 53 48.03 -34.37 -19.45
N MET A 54 46.70 -34.54 -19.55
CA MET A 54 45.76 -34.27 -18.45
C MET A 54 45.44 -35.50 -17.58
N GLN A 55 45.80 -36.71 -18.01
CA GLN A 55 45.65 -37.93 -17.19
C GLN A 55 46.88 -38.22 -16.31
N TYR A 56 48.07 -37.72 -16.64
CA TYR A 56 49.27 -37.96 -15.84
C TYR A 56 49.35 -37.10 -14.55
N ARG A 57 48.72 -35.92 -14.52
CA ARG A 57 48.66 -35.10 -13.29
C ARG A 57 47.55 -35.49 -12.31
N LYS A 58 46.45 -36.09 -12.79
CA LYS A 58 45.39 -36.62 -11.91
C LYS A 58 45.86 -37.75 -11.00
N ILE A 59 46.93 -38.46 -11.35
CA ILE A 59 47.50 -39.53 -10.52
C ILE A 59 48.31 -38.96 -9.35
N ILE A 60 49.03 -37.84 -9.55
CA ILE A 60 49.90 -37.26 -8.51
C ILE A 60 49.09 -36.50 -7.44
N SER A 61 48.07 -35.70 -7.82
CA SER A 61 47.22 -35.03 -6.81
C SER A 61 46.27 -35.98 -6.08
N MET A 62 45.97 -37.17 -6.64
CA MET A 62 45.18 -38.19 -5.96
C MET A 62 46.03 -39.00 -4.94
N LEU A 63 47.36 -38.99 -5.10
CA LEU A 63 48.31 -39.62 -4.18
C LEU A 63 48.53 -38.82 -2.88
N LEU A 64 48.26 -37.50 -2.86
CA LEU A 64 48.39 -36.68 -1.64
C LEU A 64 47.13 -36.69 -0.75
N ILE A 65 45.96 -37.03 -1.28
CA ILE A 65 44.68 -37.02 -0.53
C ILE A 65 44.30 -38.42 -0.01
N LEU A 66 44.94 -39.49 -0.52
CA LEU A 66 44.70 -40.88 -0.08
C LEU A 66 45.38 -41.27 1.24
N VAL A 67 46.08 -40.35 1.92
CA VAL A 67 46.80 -40.61 3.18
C VAL A 67 45.95 -40.31 4.44
N LEU A 68 44.87 -39.53 4.32
CA LEU A 68 44.02 -39.13 5.47
C LEU A 68 42.98 -40.19 5.91
N ALA A 69 43.06 -41.42 5.39
CA ALA A 69 42.17 -42.52 5.80
C ALA A 69 42.85 -43.91 5.68
N ALA A 70 44.07 -44.04 6.21
CA ALA A 70 44.77 -45.33 6.32
C ALA A 70 44.99 -45.71 7.80
N PRO A 71 44.20 -46.65 8.36
CA PRO A 71 44.54 -47.28 9.62
C PRO A 71 45.79 -48.15 9.42
N TRP A 72 46.87 -47.85 10.16
CA TRP A 72 48.02 -48.73 10.43
C TRP A 72 48.69 -49.34 9.18
N LEU A 73 49.79 -48.74 8.70
CA LEU A 73 50.78 -49.45 7.86
C LEU A 73 51.61 -50.42 8.72
N ALA A 74 50.94 -51.45 9.23
CA ALA A 74 51.57 -52.59 9.89
C ALA A 74 52.15 -53.53 8.82
N ALA A 75 53.48 -53.62 8.73
CA ALA A 75 54.16 -54.65 7.96
C ALA A 75 54.45 -55.85 8.89
N PRO A 76 53.87 -57.05 8.65
CA PRO A 76 54.12 -58.20 9.50
C PRO A 76 55.38 -58.98 9.05
N ALA A 77 56.54 -58.66 9.61
CA ALA A 77 57.76 -59.49 9.55
C ALA A 77 58.70 -59.14 10.72
N GLY A 78 59.31 -60.07 11.46
CA GLY A 78 59.15 -61.54 11.47
C GLY A 78 59.64 -62.11 12.81
N LYS A 79 59.28 -63.35 13.14
CA LYS A 79 59.73 -64.00 14.39
C LYS A 79 61.17 -64.49 14.26
N VAL A 80 62.03 -64.12 15.21
CA VAL A 80 63.23 -64.90 15.58
C VAL A 80 63.24 -65.11 17.09
N SER A 81 63.06 -66.36 17.52
CA SER A 81 63.26 -66.79 18.92
C SER A 81 64.56 -67.58 19.01
N ALA A 82 65.55 -67.07 19.72
CA ALA A 82 66.77 -67.80 20.04
C ALA A 82 66.61 -68.54 21.37
N GLY A 83 66.53 -69.88 21.34
CA GLY A 83 66.49 -70.71 22.55
C GLY A 83 65.08 -71.06 23.05
N ALA A 84 65.02 -71.98 24.01
CA ALA A 84 63.83 -72.77 24.31
C ALA A 84 63.13 -72.44 25.64
N SER A 85 62.81 -71.16 25.85
CA SER A 85 61.69 -70.75 26.72
C SER A 85 60.92 -69.59 26.06
N TYR A 86 59.62 -69.48 26.32
CA TYR A 86 58.73 -68.63 25.52
C TYR A 86 58.67 -67.19 26.05
N LEU A 87 59.62 -66.34 25.64
CA LEU A 87 59.46 -64.88 25.64
C LEU A 87 58.91 -64.45 24.27
N THR A 88 57.70 -63.89 24.24
CA THR A 88 57.02 -63.43 23.02
C THR A 88 56.72 -61.93 23.09
N PRO A 89 57.18 -61.13 22.11
CA PRO A 89 56.87 -59.69 22.08
C PRO A 89 55.37 -59.40 22.01
N GLY A 90 54.94 -58.33 22.67
CA GLY A 90 53.52 -57.98 22.81
C GLY A 90 52.80 -57.70 21.50
N ASN A 91 51.49 -57.94 21.47
CA ASN A 91 50.62 -57.65 20.32
C ASN A 91 51.17 -58.20 18.99
N ASN A 92 51.58 -59.48 18.97
CA ASN A 92 52.13 -60.18 17.80
C ASN A 92 53.40 -59.55 17.16
N GLY A 93 54.12 -58.68 17.86
CA GLY A 93 55.32 -58.02 17.32
C GLY A 93 55.08 -56.67 16.65
N LEU A 94 53.88 -56.10 16.78
CA LEU A 94 53.50 -54.85 16.10
C LEU A 94 54.05 -53.60 16.80
N LEU A 95 55.01 -52.96 16.14
CA LEU A 95 55.58 -51.67 16.50
C LEU A 95 54.88 -50.55 15.72
N THR A 96 54.43 -49.50 16.42
CA THR A 96 53.61 -48.42 15.83
C THR A 96 54.34 -47.09 15.84
N ILE A 97 54.28 -46.35 14.74
CA ILE A 97 54.93 -45.05 14.58
C ILE A 97 53.86 -43.97 14.38
N LYS A 98 54.01 -42.84 15.07
CA LYS A 98 53.17 -41.64 14.94
C LYS A 98 54.08 -40.41 14.83
N TYR A 99 53.83 -39.55 13.84
CA TYR A 99 54.60 -38.31 13.70
C TYR A 99 54.29 -37.34 14.85
N VAL A 100 55.31 -36.64 15.36
CA VAL A 100 55.20 -35.67 16.46
C VAL A 100 55.45 -34.25 15.95
N ASN A 101 56.53 -34.03 15.19
CA ASN A 101 56.82 -32.77 14.51
C ASN A 101 57.80 -32.97 13.33
N GLU A 102 58.35 -31.88 12.80
CA GLU A 102 59.27 -31.82 11.65
C GLU A 102 60.54 -32.69 11.74
N ASN A 103 60.96 -33.13 12.93
CA ASN A 103 62.15 -33.96 13.11
C ASN A 103 61.99 -35.09 14.15
N SER A 104 60.74 -35.43 14.52
CA SER A 104 60.49 -36.42 15.56
C SER A 104 59.22 -37.26 15.38
N ILE A 105 59.29 -38.48 15.91
CA ILE A 105 58.19 -39.46 15.95
C ILE A 105 58.01 -40.00 17.38
N GLU A 106 56.83 -40.53 17.64
CA GLU A 106 56.46 -41.32 18.79
C GLU A 106 56.37 -42.81 18.37
N LEU A 107 57.17 -43.65 19.01
CA LEU A 107 57.25 -45.08 18.80
C LEU A 107 56.51 -45.81 19.93
N GLN A 108 55.57 -46.70 19.61
CA GLN A 108 54.72 -47.38 20.59
C GLN A 108 54.67 -48.90 20.43
N TRP A 109 54.72 -49.64 21.54
CA TRP A 109 54.62 -51.10 21.60
C TRP A 109 53.86 -51.57 22.86
N LYS A 110 53.46 -52.85 22.90
CA LYS A 110 52.81 -53.49 24.06
C LYS A 110 53.78 -54.36 24.85
N TYR A 111 53.49 -54.60 26.13
CA TYR A 111 54.28 -55.52 26.97
C TYR A 111 54.40 -56.92 26.35
N ALA A 112 55.58 -57.53 26.50
CA ALA A 112 55.87 -58.89 26.11
C ALA A 112 55.31 -59.90 27.12
N GLU A 113 54.86 -61.05 26.61
CA GLU A 113 54.42 -62.18 27.42
C GLU A 113 55.59 -63.15 27.60
N SER A 114 55.79 -63.65 28.83
CA SER A 114 56.80 -64.64 29.15
C SER A 114 56.20 -65.80 29.92
N GLY A 115 56.55 -67.02 29.55
CA GLY A 115 56.20 -68.23 30.30
C GLY A 115 56.92 -68.36 31.65
N SER A 116 57.94 -67.54 31.93
CA SER A 116 58.82 -67.66 33.11
C SER A 116 58.79 -66.44 34.06
N SER A 117 58.17 -65.32 33.66
CA SER A 117 58.26 -64.05 34.41
C SER A 117 57.00 -63.19 34.33
N THR A 118 56.60 -62.56 35.44
CA THR A 118 55.48 -61.61 35.48
C THR A 118 55.83 -60.24 34.88
N PRO A 119 54.85 -59.41 34.44
CA PRO A 119 55.09 -58.16 33.70
C PRO A 119 56.11 -57.13 34.22
N PRO A 120 56.40 -56.95 35.54
CA PRO A 120 57.46 -56.03 35.97
C PRO A 120 58.90 -56.54 35.77
N ASP A 121 59.09 -57.80 35.33
CA ASP A 121 60.39 -58.48 35.34
C ASP A 121 61.10 -58.51 33.97
N VAL A 122 60.56 -57.81 32.98
CA VAL A 122 61.15 -57.61 31.63
C VAL A 122 61.60 -56.17 31.45
N ASN A 123 62.62 -55.93 30.63
CA ASN A 123 63.08 -54.58 30.27
C ASN A 123 63.17 -54.42 28.75
N TYR A 124 63.03 -53.19 28.25
CA TYR A 124 63.02 -52.84 26.82
C TYR A 124 64.12 -51.84 26.49
N GLN A 125 64.68 -51.91 25.28
CA GLN A 125 65.58 -50.88 24.74
C GLN A 125 65.28 -50.65 23.26
N VAL A 126 65.29 -49.38 22.83
CA VAL A 126 65.04 -48.98 21.44
C VAL A 126 66.35 -48.82 20.70
N TYR A 127 66.45 -49.40 19.51
CA TYR A 127 67.58 -49.29 18.60
C TYR A 127 67.14 -48.62 17.29
N ILE A 128 68.01 -47.81 16.71
CA ILE A 128 67.82 -47.12 15.43
C ILE A 128 68.98 -47.45 14.48
N SER A 129 68.69 -47.60 13.19
CA SER A 129 69.67 -47.70 12.10
C SER A 129 69.13 -47.07 10.81
N ASN A 130 70.03 -46.84 9.85
CA ASN A 130 69.69 -46.35 8.51
C ASN A 130 69.78 -47.45 7.43
N ASP A 131 70.32 -48.63 7.78
CA ASP A 131 70.43 -49.80 6.91
C ASP A 131 69.39 -50.88 7.27
N SER A 132 69.02 -51.70 6.30
CA SER A 132 68.00 -52.77 6.45
C SER A 132 68.42 -53.98 7.31
N ASP A 133 69.65 -53.98 7.78
CA ASP A 133 70.43 -55.19 8.04
C ASP A 133 70.30 -55.65 9.50
N LEU A 134 69.06 -55.95 9.90
CA LEU A 134 68.66 -56.21 11.29
C LEU A 134 67.83 -57.52 11.39
N GLU A 135 68.28 -58.56 10.68
CA GLU A 135 67.58 -59.85 10.60
C GLU A 135 67.81 -60.74 11.84
N ASN A 136 68.72 -60.37 12.75
CA ASN A 136 68.94 -61.08 14.02
C ASN A 136 69.51 -60.19 15.15
N MET A 137 69.46 -60.72 16.38
CA MET A 137 69.90 -60.04 17.62
C MET A 137 71.41 -59.69 17.64
N GLU A 138 72.25 -60.45 16.94
CA GLU A 138 73.71 -60.25 16.93
C GLU A 138 74.08 -59.06 16.03
N GLU A 139 73.38 -58.89 14.89
CA GLU A 139 73.46 -57.70 14.04
C GLU A 139 72.94 -56.43 14.73
N ILE A 140 71.75 -56.52 15.37
CA ILE A 140 71.09 -55.38 16.06
C ILE A 140 71.96 -54.79 17.17
N SER A 141 72.72 -55.63 17.89
CA SER A 141 73.45 -55.21 19.09
C SER A 141 74.95 -54.95 18.91
N VAL A 142 75.54 -55.28 17.74
CA VAL A 142 77.00 -55.22 17.55
C VAL A 142 77.47 -54.49 16.29
N THR A 143 76.72 -54.55 15.17
CA THR A 143 77.32 -54.24 13.85
C THR A 143 76.79 -52.98 13.17
N SER A 144 75.49 -52.66 13.31
CA SER A 144 74.83 -51.61 12.52
C SER A 144 73.70 -50.85 13.24
N GLY A 145 73.24 -51.31 14.40
CA GLY A 145 72.28 -50.61 15.26
C GLY A 145 72.95 -49.88 16.43
N HIS A 146 72.47 -48.67 16.74
CA HIS A 146 72.82 -48.00 18.00
C HIS A 146 71.57 -47.91 18.90
N ALA A 147 71.77 -48.14 20.19
CA ALA A 147 70.72 -47.90 21.18
C ALA A 147 70.41 -46.39 21.20
N TYR A 148 69.14 -46.03 21.14
CA TYR A 148 68.71 -44.62 21.13
C TYR A 148 68.91 -43.96 22.51
N ASP A 149 68.85 -44.75 23.59
CA ASP A 149 69.32 -44.39 24.93
C ASP A 149 70.17 -45.53 25.50
N ASP A 150 71.15 -45.21 26.34
CA ASP A 150 71.97 -46.21 27.04
C ASP A 150 71.17 -47.02 28.10
N ASP A 151 70.10 -46.43 28.64
CA ASP A 151 69.28 -47.00 29.72
C ASP A 151 68.12 -47.87 29.22
N TRP A 152 67.87 -48.98 29.91
CA TRP A 152 66.74 -49.87 29.64
C TRP A 152 65.45 -49.40 30.32
N ILE A 153 64.35 -49.40 29.58
CA ILE A 153 62.99 -49.08 30.07
C ILE A 153 62.44 -50.29 30.84
N ASN A 154 62.11 -50.10 32.11
CA ASN A 154 61.58 -51.18 32.96
C ASN A 154 60.12 -51.52 32.61
N GLY A 155 59.76 -52.81 32.68
CA GLY A 155 58.41 -53.31 32.37
C GLY A 155 57.28 -52.73 33.23
N SER A 156 57.58 -52.19 34.43
CA SER A 156 56.60 -51.49 35.26
C SER A 156 56.30 -50.05 34.79
N ALA A 157 56.99 -49.54 33.76
CA ALA A 157 56.81 -48.19 33.23
C ALA A 157 55.73 -48.09 32.13
N SER A 158 54.96 -49.15 31.90
CA SER A 158 53.83 -49.13 30.96
C SER A 158 52.71 -48.19 31.41
N LEU A 159 52.00 -47.63 30.43
CA LEU A 159 50.71 -46.98 30.63
C LEU A 159 49.68 -48.00 31.16
N SER A 160 48.56 -47.52 31.71
CA SER A 160 47.52 -48.35 32.35
C SER A 160 46.86 -49.40 31.43
N ASP A 161 47.03 -49.27 30.12
CA ASP A 161 46.56 -50.21 29.10
C ASP A 161 47.64 -51.21 28.64
N GLY A 162 48.84 -51.16 29.23
CA GLY A 162 49.99 -52.01 28.88
C GLY A 162 50.84 -51.50 27.70
N THR A 163 50.66 -50.24 27.26
CA THR A 163 51.46 -49.62 26.19
C THR A 163 52.73 -48.97 26.75
N PHE A 164 53.82 -49.05 26.00
CA PHE A 164 55.03 -48.23 26.16
C PHE A 164 55.12 -47.25 25.00
N THR A 165 55.71 -46.08 25.25
CA THR A 165 55.93 -45.03 24.26
C THR A 165 57.34 -44.45 24.41
N LYS A 166 57.99 -44.11 23.29
CA LYS A 166 59.27 -43.41 23.24
C LYS A 166 59.26 -42.37 22.12
N ILE A 167 59.67 -41.14 22.42
CA ILE A 167 59.85 -40.10 21.40
C ILE A 167 61.29 -40.19 20.87
N ILE A 168 61.42 -40.29 19.55
CA ILE A 168 62.67 -40.28 18.79
C ILE A 168 62.79 -38.92 18.09
N THR A 169 63.90 -38.22 18.26
CA THR A 169 64.16 -36.87 17.71
C THR A 169 65.39 -36.83 16.81
N ASN A 170 65.55 -35.72 16.08
CA ASN A 170 66.64 -35.46 15.12
C ASN A 170 66.62 -36.33 13.85
N LEU A 171 65.42 -36.69 13.37
CA LEU A 171 65.25 -37.36 12.08
C LEU A 171 65.38 -36.38 10.91
N VAL A 172 65.92 -36.84 9.78
CA VAL A 172 66.19 -36.04 8.57
C VAL A 172 65.21 -36.43 7.46
N GLU A 173 64.72 -35.44 6.72
CA GLU A 173 63.79 -35.65 5.60
C GLU A 173 64.43 -36.44 4.44
N GLY A 174 63.73 -37.49 3.98
CA GLY A 174 64.16 -38.33 2.86
C GLY A 174 65.07 -39.51 3.26
N ASP A 175 65.53 -39.55 4.51
CA ASP A 175 66.22 -40.72 5.06
C ASP A 175 65.22 -41.82 5.45
N THR A 176 65.64 -43.08 5.32
CA THR A 176 64.88 -44.24 5.83
C THR A 176 65.49 -44.70 7.14
N TYR A 177 64.66 -44.79 8.18
CA TYR A 177 65.06 -45.23 9.51
C TYR A 177 64.40 -46.56 9.87
N TYR A 178 65.20 -47.47 10.43
CA TYR A 178 64.80 -48.80 10.89
C TYR A 178 64.81 -48.82 12.42
N PHE A 179 63.65 -49.11 13.01
CA PHE A 179 63.44 -49.13 14.45
C PHE A 179 63.31 -50.55 14.96
N ASN A 180 64.05 -50.86 16.02
CA ASN A 180 63.96 -52.13 16.74
C ASN A 180 63.66 -51.89 18.21
N VAL A 181 62.74 -52.66 18.78
CA VAL A 181 62.51 -52.72 20.23
C VAL A 181 62.94 -54.10 20.72
N VAL A 182 64.06 -54.14 21.43
CA VAL A 182 64.58 -55.35 22.07
C VAL A 182 63.96 -55.48 23.45
N VAL A 183 63.46 -56.67 23.79
CA VAL A 183 62.98 -57.03 25.14
C VAL A 183 63.85 -58.12 25.73
N LYS A 184 64.12 -58.02 27.04
CA LYS A 184 65.00 -58.93 27.79
C LYS A 184 64.39 -59.32 29.13
N ASP A 185 64.44 -60.60 29.47
CA ASP A 185 63.94 -61.15 30.73
C ASP A 185 65.06 -61.32 31.80
N ARG A 186 64.69 -61.82 32.99
CA ARG A 186 65.63 -62.13 34.08
C ARG A 186 66.61 -63.28 33.79
N ASN A 187 66.30 -64.16 32.84
CA ASN A 187 67.17 -65.28 32.43
C ASN A 187 68.14 -64.89 31.30
N LEU A 188 68.13 -63.62 30.87
CA LEU A 188 68.86 -63.08 29.72
C LEU A 188 68.35 -63.58 28.36
N GLU A 189 67.16 -64.18 28.31
CA GLU A 189 66.48 -64.48 27.04
C GLU A 189 66.02 -63.17 26.40
N THR A 190 66.16 -63.08 25.08
CA THR A 190 65.89 -61.86 24.32
C THR A 190 65.01 -62.12 23.10
N ALA A 191 64.12 -61.17 22.83
CA ALA A 191 63.29 -61.13 21.63
C ALA A 191 63.22 -59.67 21.14
N TYR A 192 62.78 -59.44 19.90
CA TYR A 192 62.68 -58.09 19.36
C TYR A 192 61.47 -57.91 18.43
N GLN A 193 61.12 -56.65 18.19
CA GLN A 193 60.15 -56.20 17.19
C GLN A 193 60.84 -55.20 16.26
N MET A 194 60.55 -55.24 14.96
CA MET A 194 61.12 -54.32 13.96
C MET A 194 60.02 -53.60 13.18
N GLN A 195 60.27 -52.34 12.81
CA GLN A 195 59.49 -51.58 11.82
C GLN A 195 60.38 -50.53 11.15
N SER A 196 60.25 -50.33 9.84
CA SER A 196 60.95 -49.28 9.08
C SER A 196 60.02 -48.14 8.68
N ILE A 197 60.56 -46.94 8.49
CA ILE A 197 59.85 -45.79 7.92
C ILE A 197 60.78 -44.94 7.05
N GLU A 198 60.30 -44.57 5.86
CA GLU A 198 60.90 -43.49 5.07
C GLU A 198 60.35 -42.17 5.62
N PHE A 199 61.22 -41.34 6.22
CA PHE A 199 60.77 -40.15 6.95
C PHE A 199 60.51 -38.99 5.99
N THR A 200 59.23 -38.75 5.70
CA THR A 200 58.77 -37.60 4.88
C THR A 200 58.16 -36.54 5.78
N VAL A 201 58.61 -35.29 5.63
CA VAL A 201 58.07 -34.18 6.42
C VAL A 201 56.63 -33.90 5.98
N GLN A 202 55.69 -34.06 6.91
CA GLN A 202 54.32 -33.56 6.75
C GLN A 202 54.32 -32.05 6.99
N LEU A 203 54.48 -31.27 5.91
CA LEU A 203 54.35 -29.81 5.94
C LEU A 203 53.04 -29.40 6.62
N SER A 204 53.08 -28.36 7.47
CA SER A 204 51.85 -27.84 8.08
C SER A 204 50.93 -27.25 7.01
N ALA A 205 49.64 -27.09 7.31
CA ALA A 205 48.68 -26.50 6.37
C ALA A 205 49.08 -25.06 5.94
N LEU A 206 49.81 -24.34 6.79
CA LEU A 206 50.39 -23.03 6.49
C LEU A 206 51.59 -23.14 5.53
N ASP A 207 52.48 -24.09 5.74
CA ASP A 207 53.65 -24.29 4.88
C ASP A 207 53.25 -24.79 3.48
N GLN A 208 52.26 -25.68 3.42
CA GLN A 208 51.62 -26.10 2.16
C GLN A 208 51.05 -24.90 1.39
N TYR A 209 50.41 -23.97 2.10
CA TYR A 209 49.85 -22.75 1.53
C TYR A 209 50.93 -21.75 1.08
N ASN A 210 51.99 -21.57 1.87
CA ASN A 210 53.15 -20.74 1.53
C ASN A 210 53.91 -21.28 0.29
N GLU A 211 54.10 -22.59 0.18
CA GLU A 211 54.67 -23.21 -1.02
C GLU A 211 53.73 -23.13 -2.23
N LEU A 212 52.41 -23.18 -2.03
CA LEU A 212 51.46 -22.90 -3.11
C LEU A 212 51.58 -21.46 -3.62
N LYS A 213 51.67 -20.48 -2.71
CA LYS A 213 51.86 -19.05 -3.07
C LYS A 213 53.15 -18.85 -3.87
N LYS A 214 54.29 -19.40 -3.40
CA LYS A 214 55.57 -19.36 -4.14
C LYS A 214 55.50 -20.00 -5.53
N LYS A 215 54.66 -21.02 -5.74
CA LYS A 215 54.42 -21.63 -7.07
C LYS A 215 53.55 -20.73 -7.95
N ALA A 216 52.51 -20.12 -7.38
CA ALA A 216 51.64 -19.16 -8.07
C ALA A 216 52.43 -17.92 -8.54
N ASP A 217 53.29 -17.36 -7.69
CA ASP A 217 54.10 -16.18 -7.97
C ASP A 217 55.15 -16.40 -9.08
N ARG A 218 55.57 -17.66 -9.28
CA ARG A 218 56.46 -18.08 -10.38
C ARG A 218 55.70 -18.47 -11.66
N GLY A 219 54.37 -18.44 -11.64
CA GLY A 219 53.51 -18.99 -12.68
C GLY A 219 52.30 -18.11 -12.98
N ASN A 220 51.20 -18.74 -13.39
CA ASN A 220 49.90 -18.08 -13.53
C ASN A 220 49.03 -18.47 -12.33
N SER A 221 48.73 -17.53 -11.44
CA SER A 221 47.95 -17.79 -10.22
C SER A 221 46.59 -18.46 -10.49
N ASN A 222 46.00 -18.24 -11.66
CA ASN A 222 44.73 -18.88 -12.04
C ASN A 222 44.84 -20.43 -12.14
N ASP A 223 46.03 -20.97 -12.43
CA ASP A 223 46.26 -22.42 -12.53
C ASP A 223 46.22 -23.13 -11.15
N PHE A 224 46.31 -22.36 -10.05
CA PHE A 224 46.43 -22.85 -8.67
C PHE A 224 45.18 -22.59 -7.80
N ILE A 225 44.14 -21.93 -8.33
CA ILE A 225 42.92 -21.56 -7.58
C ILE A 225 42.28 -22.78 -6.88
N GLN A 226 42.16 -23.91 -7.57
CA GLN A 226 41.52 -25.11 -7.02
C GLN A 226 42.34 -25.76 -5.89
N GLU A 227 43.68 -25.66 -5.94
CA GLU A 227 44.58 -26.12 -4.88
C GLU A 227 44.51 -25.18 -3.67
N ALA A 228 44.35 -23.86 -3.92
CA ALA A 228 44.14 -22.88 -2.86
C ALA A 228 42.78 -23.06 -2.16
N ILE A 229 41.68 -23.33 -2.89
CA ILE A 229 40.36 -23.61 -2.27
C ILE A 229 40.44 -24.82 -1.32
N LEU A 230 41.17 -25.88 -1.69
CA LEU A 230 41.36 -27.05 -0.82
C LEU A 230 42.12 -26.71 0.46
N LEU A 231 43.16 -25.89 0.39
CA LEU A 231 43.95 -25.47 1.56
C LEU A 231 43.21 -24.46 2.44
N LEU A 232 42.54 -23.46 1.85
CA LEU A 232 41.69 -22.50 2.57
C LEU A 232 40.45 -23.18 3.17
N GLY A 233 40.01 -24.31 2.61
CA GLY A 233 39.04 -25.22 3.19
C GLY A 233 39.59 -26.18 4.26
N ASN A 234 40.85 -26.05 4.68
CA ASN A 234 41.41 -26.88 5.75
C ASN A 234 41.24 -26.21 7.12
N GLU A 235 40.56 -26.87 8.05
CA GLU A 235 40.31 -26.38 9.42
C GLU A 235 41.59 -26.18 10.25
N GLN A 236 42.72 -26.77 9.82
CA GLN A 236 44.03 -26.52 10.42
C GLN A 236 44.63 -25.16 9.98
N LEU A 237 44.23 -24.64 8.81
CA LEU A 237 44.66 -23.34 8.28
C LEU A 237 43.66 -22.22 8.62
N ILE A 238 42.36 -22.46 8.44
CA ILE A 238 41.29 -21.49 8.70
C ILE A 238 40.27 -22.14 9.64
N ALA A 239 40.10 -21.57 10.84
CA ALA A 239 39.18 -22.12 11.84
C ALA A 239 37.71 -21.77 11.54
N GLN A 240 37.46 -20.69 10.79
CA GLN A 240 36.11 -20.28 10.39
C GLN A 240 35.48 -21.16 9.30
N THR A 241 34.25 -21.60 9.54
CA THR A 241 33.45 -22.46 8.64
C THR A 241 32.95 -21.75 7.38
N ASP A 242 32.88 -20.43 7.39
CA ASP A 242 32.08 -19.66 6.44
C ASP A 242 32.62 -19.77 5.01
N PHE A 243 33.95 -19.85 4.84
CA PHE A 243 34.58 -20.08 3.52
C PHE A 243 34.11 -21.38 2.87
N LYS A 244 33.97 -22.49 3.62
CA LYS A 244 33.44 -23.76 3.10
C LYS A 244 31.98 -23.65 2.67
N SER A 245 31.21 -22.77 3.30
CA SER A 245 29.78 -22.59 3.03
C SER A 245 29.48 -21.75 1.78
N LEU A 246 30.48 -21.01 1.29
CA LEU A 246 30.35 -20.17 0.10
C LEU A 246 30.02 -20.98 -1.18
N PRO A 247 29.28 -20.38 -2.14
CA PRO A 247 29.25 -20.85 -3.52
C PRO A 247 30.65 -20.98 -4.13
N VAL A 248 30.84 -21.96 -5.02
CA VAL A 248 32.15 -22.24 -5.67
C VAL A 248 32.73 -21.00 -6.35
N VAL A 249 31.90 -20.17 -7.00
CA VAL A 249 32.33 -18.92 -7.67
C VAL A 249 32.91 -17.91 -6.67
N ASP A 250 32.37 -17.86 -5.46
CA ASP A 250 32.82 -16.97 -4.39
C ASP A 250 34.10 -17.52 -3.72
N GLN A 251 34.20 -18.84 -3.56
CA GLN A 251 35.45 -19.51 -3.15
C GLN A 251 36.58 -19.25 -4.14
N GLU A 252 36.30 -19.31 -5.45
CA GLU A 252 37.25 -18.97 -6.51
C GLU A 252 37.66 -17.49 -6.46
N ALA A 253 36.72 -16.57 -6.21
CA ALA A 253 37.01 -15.13 -6.09
C ALA A 253 37.92 -14.82 -4.88
N VAL A 254 37.62 -15.40 -3.72
CA VAL A 254 38.41 -15.25 -2.49
C VAL A 254 39.80 -15.89 -2.64
N ALA A 255 39.87 -17.14 -3.10
CA ALA A 255 41.13 -17.84 -3.33
C ALA A 255 42.02 -17.12 -4.34
N LYS A 256 41.42 -16.56 -5.40
CA LYS A 256 42.15 -15.73 -6.38
C LYS A 256 42.75 -14.47 -5.75
N TYR A 257 41.98 -13.73 -4.95
CA TYR A 257 42.53 -12.56 -4.25
C TYR A 257 43.67 -12.93 -3.31
N LEU A 258 43.55 -14.01 -2.54
CA LEU A 258 44.61 -14.47 -1.63
C LEU A 258 45.86 -15.00 -2.34
N LEU A 259 45.76 -15.46 -3.60
CA LEU A 259 46.90 -15.77 -4.46
C LEU A 259 47.49 -14.53 -5.15
N GLU A 260 46.74 -13.44 -5.30
CA GLU A 260 47.18 -12.16 -5.90
C GLU A 260 47.85 -11.21 -4.89
N ILE A 261 47.54 -11.30 -3.59
CA ILE A 261 48.14 -10.44 -2.55
C ILE A 261 49.47 -10.99 -2.04
N ASP A 262 50.45 -10.11 -1.89
CA ASP A 262 51.80 -10.49 -1.44
C ASP A 262 51.85 -10.73 0.08
N PRO A 263 52.57 -11.79 0.52
CA PRO A 263 52.80 -12.06 1.94
C PRO A 263 53.77 -11.04 2.57
N PRO A 264 53.80 -10.91 3.91
CA PRO A 264 54.68 -9.96 4.61
C PRO A 264 56.18 -10.28 4.45
N THR A 265 56.54 -11.53 4.15
CA THR A 265 57.93 -11.97 3.97
C THR A 265 58.11 -12.75 2.66
N SER A 266 59.34 -12.79 2.15
CA SER A 266 59.71 -13.63 1.00
C SER A 266 59.54 -15.15 1.25
N ASN A 267 59.35 -15.57 2.50
CA ASN A 267 59.09 -16.96 2.87
C ASN A 267 57.59 -17.32 2.88
N GLY A 268 56.70 -16.31 2.85
CA GLY A 268 55.25 -16.47 2.96
C GLY A 268 54.67 -15.79 4.19
N TYR A 269 53.48 -16.23 4.58
CA TYR A 269 52.79 -15.84 5.81
C TYR A 269 53.42 -16.53 7.01
N GLU A 270 53.59 -15.79 8.10
CA GLU A 270 54.34 -16.21 9.30
C GLU A 270 53.48 -17.03 10.25
N ASN A 271 52.15 -16.83 10.22
CA ASN A 271 51.20 -17.57 11.03
C ASN A 271 49.84 -17.69 10.31
N LYS A 272 49.04 -18.68 10.71
CA LYS A 272 47.72 -18.92 10.11
C LYS A 272 46.71 -17.78 10.31
N GLY A 273 46.87 -16.99 11.38
CA GLY A 273 46.03 -15.82 11.65
C GLY A 273 46.12 -14.74 10.57
N GLN A 274 47.29 -14.55 9.96
CA GLN A 274 47.46 -13.65 8.80
C GLN A 274 46.64 -14.11 7.59
N VAL A 275 46.62 -15.41 7.30
CA VAL A 275 45.84 -15.99 6.18
C VAL A 275 44.34 -15.91 6.47
N GLU A 276 43.92 -16.28 7.68
CA GLU A 276 42.53 -16.24 8.14
C GLU A 276 41.98 -14.80 8.15
N PHE A 277 42.78 -13.82 8.60
CA PHE A 277 42.42 -12.40 8.53
C PHE A 277 42.20 -11.92 7.08
N LEU A 278 43.08 -12.29 6.15
CA LEU A 278 42.93 -11.90 4.75
C LEU A 278 41.71 -12.55 4.09
N VAL A 279 41.32 -13.76 4.48
CA VAL A 279 40.02 -14.33 4.09
C VAL A 279 38.87 -13.48 4.63
N GLN A 280 38.89 -13.09 5.91
CA GLN A 280 37.82 -12.25 6.47
C GLN A 280 37.70 -10.88 5.76
N VAL A 281 38.82 -10.24 5.40
CA VAL A 281 38.83 -9.02 4.57
C VAL A 281 38.25 -9.29 3.18
N ALA A 282 38.60 -10.43 2.56
CA ALA A 282 38.06 -10.84 1.27
C ALA A 282 36.54 -11.08 1.31
N LEU A 283 36.02 -11.65 2.40
CA LEU A 283 34.58 -11.86 2.61
C LEU A 283 33.81 -10.53 2.74
N ARG A 284 34.33 -9.54 3.50
CA ARG A 284 33.70 -8.21 3.57
C ARG A 284 33.76 -7.48 2.23
N ALA A 285 34.88 -7.58 1.51
CA ALA A 285 35.00 -7.01 0.17
C ALA A 285 34.08 -7.69 -0.85
N LEU A 286 33.84 -9.00 -0.72
CA LEU A 286 32.85 -9.72 -1.52
C LEU A 286 31.43 -9.21 -1.25
N GLU A 287 31.07 -8.95 0.01
CA GLU A 287 29.75 -8.40 0.32
C GLU A 287 29.56 -6.99 -0.26
N VAL A 288 30.61 -6.15 -0.25
CA VAL A 288 30.60 -4.87 -0.98
C VAL A 288 30.35 -5.07 -2.48
N THR A 289 30.88 -6.13 -3.12
CA THR A 289 30.57 -6.39 -4.54
C THR A 289 29.10 -6.73 -4.81
N ARG A 290 28.40 -7.29 -3.81
CA ARG A 290 26.97 -7.69 -3.91
C ARG A 290 26.03 -6.54 -3.60
N GLN A 291 26.37 -5.69 -2.62
CA GLN A 291 25.54 -4.59 -2.15
C GLN A 291 25.71 -3.28 -2.94
N ILE A 292 26.60 -3.25 -3.95
CA ILE A 292 27.01 -2.03 -4.63
C ILE A 292 25.85 -1.34 -5.37
N GLY A 293 25.62 -0.06 -5.07
CA GLY A 293 24.48 0.72 -5.57
C GLY A 293 23.11 0.37 -4.95
N GLY A 294 23.08 -0.54 -3.96
CA GLY A 294 21.90 -0.83 -3.14
C GLY A 294 21.96 -0.12 -1.78
N GLN A 295 20.84 -0.17 -1.04
CA GLN A 295 20.75 0.41 0.31
C GLN A 295 21.77 -0.18 1.30
N GLY A 296 22.18 -1.44 1.11
CA GLY A 296 23.21 -2.09 1.93
C GLY A 296 24.65 -1.64 1.67
N SER A 297 24.92 -0.85 0.61
CA SER A 297 26.27 -0.48 0.17
C SER A 297 27.09 0.22 1.28
N LYS A 298 26.46 1.14 2.04
CA LYS A 298 27.12 1.83 3.16
C LYS A 298 27.50 0.84 4.27
N THR A 299 26.58 -0.04 4.67
CA THR A 299 26.79 -1.00 5.76
C THR A 299 27.91 -1.99 5.42
N ALA A 300 27.91 -2.53 4.20
CA ALA A 300 28.98 -3.42 3.73
C ALA A 300 30.36 -2.71 3.72
N LEU A 301 30.40 -1.41 3.42
CA LEU A 301 31.62 -0.60 3.52
C LEU A 301 32.03 -0.34 4.97
N ASP A 302 31.11 0.05 5.88
CA ASP A 302 31.42 0.21 7.31
C ASP A 302 32.06 -1.06 7.89
N GLU A 303 31.51 -2.24 7.60
CA GLU A 303 32.11 -3.53 8.00
C GLU A 303 33.48 -3.79 7.36
N LEU A 304 33.66 -3.44 6.09
CA LEU A 304 34.94 -3.60 5.39
C LEU A 304 36.03 -2.69 5.97
N TYR A 305 35.74 -1.40 6.18
CA TYR A 305 36.68 -0.44 6.75
C TYR A 305 37.00 -0.77 8.21
N ALA A 306 36.00 -1.19 9.00
CA ALA A 306 36.23 -1.68 10.36
C ALA A 306 37.16 -2.89 10.36
N LYS A 307 36.94 -3.85 9.45
CA LYS A 307 37.79 -5.03 9.36
C LYS A 307 39.20 -4.72 8.86
N GLN A 308 39.38 -3.77 7.96
CA GLN A 308 40.71 -3.32 7.54
C GLN A 308 41.47 -2.58 8.65
N ALA A 309 40.78 -1.89 9.58
CA ALA A 309 41.42 -1.24 10.72
C ALA A 309 42.11 -2.25 11.68
N GLU A 310 41.56 -3.45 11.82
CA GLU A 310 42.17 -4.53 12.63
C GLU A 310 43.50 -5.06 12.06
N ARG A 311 43.88 -4.73 10.82
CA ARG A 311 45.05 -5.29 10.12
C ARG A 311 46.36 -5.10 10.89
N VAL A 312 46.49 -4.03 11.66
CA VAL A 312 47.65 -3.73 12.51
C VAL A 312 47.92 -4.82 13.56
N ASN A 313 46.90 -5.60 13.95
CA ASN A 313 47.04 -6.71 14.91
C ASN A 313 47.65 -7.98 14.30
N TYR A 314 47.82 -8.03 12.97
CA TYR A 314 48.25 -9.23 12.23
C TYR A 314 49.54 -9.04 11.43
N PHE A 315 49.95 -7.80 11.14
CA PHE A 315 51.10 -7.49 10.27
C PHE A 315 51.98 -6.39 10.88
N ASP A 316 53.22 -6.75 11.26
CA ASP A 316 54.20 -5.86 11.89
C ASP A 316 54.92 -4.93 10.88
N ASN A 317 54.19 -3.97 10.28
CA ASN A 317 54.84 -2.90 9.49
C ASN A 317 54.10 -1.53 9.47
N PRO A 318 53.77 -0.95 10.64
CA PRO A 318 52.92 0.25 10.70
C PRO A 318 53.53 1.51 10.04
N SER A 319 54.85 1.64 9.96
CA SER A 319 55.51 2.84 9.42
C SER A 319 55.51 2.92 7.89
N ALA A 320 55.34 1.79 7.18
CA ALA A 320 55.17 1.78 5.73
C ALA A 320 53.72 2.08 5.31
N GLU A 321 52.77 1.96 6.22
CA GLU A 321 51.32 1.94 5.97
C GLU A 321 50.57 3.07 6.69
N GLU A 322 51.29 4.06 7.24
CA GLU A 322 50.71 5.16 8.01
C GLU A 322 49.54 5.85 7.26
N LYS A 323 49.72 6.09 5.95
CA LYS A 323 48.68 6.66 5.08
C LYS A 323 47.42 5.79 4.95
N PHE A 324 47.57 4.47 4.89
CA PHE A 324 46.46 3.52 4.79
C PHE A 324 45.59 3.56 6.05
N TYR A 325 46.21 3.50 7.24
CA TYR A 325 45.49 3.62 8.50
C TYR A 325 44.89 5.02 8.72
N GLN A 326 45.57 6.09 8.26
CA GLN A 326 45.02 7.44 8.24
C GLN A 326 43.73 7.53 7.40
N LEU A 327 43.71 6.93 6.19
CA LEU A 327 42.52 6.93 5.32
C LEU A 327 41.38 6.06 5.88
N ILE A 328 41.68 4.89 6.44
CA ILE A 328 40.67 4.06 7.11
C ILE A 328 40.05 4.79 8.30
N ASN A 329 40.88 5.39 9.17
CA ASN A 329 40.38 6.18 10.29
C ASN A 329 39.59 7.41 9.80
N ALA A 330 40.02 8.04 8.71
CA ALA A 330 39.28 9.14 8.08
C ALA A 330 37.90 8.70 7.56
N TYR A 331 37.71 7.47 7.07
CA TYR A 331 36.38 6.94 6.76
C TYR A 331 35.56 6.64 8.02
N LEU A 332 36.13 5.88 8.97
CA LEU A 332 35.41 5.41 10.16
C LEU A 332 34.88 6.57 11.03
N THR A 333 35.65 7.65 11.13
CA THR A 333 35.31 8.88 11.87
C THR A 333 34.60 9.94 11.02
N SER A 334 34.14 9.60 9.81
CA SER A 334 33.41 10.54 8.94
C SER A 334 31.91 10.53 9.22
N SER A 335 31.23 11.61 8.83
CA SER A 335 29.79 11.76 9.05
C SER A 335 29.00 10.83 8.12
N GLU A 336 27.73 10.58 8.45
CA GLU A 336 26.88 9.67 7.67
C GLU A 336 26.75 10.10 6.19
N ILE A 337 26.77 11.39 5.91
CA ILE A 337 26.72 11.92 4.55
C ILE A 337 28.03 11.68 3.77
N ASP A 338 29.18 11.77 4.44
CA ASP A 338 30.48 11.45 3.86
C ASP A 338 30.54 9.96 3.49
N LYS A 339 30.14 9.08 4.43
CA LYS A 339 30.11 7.62 4.23
C LYS A 339 29.19 7.20 3.08
N ARG A 340 28.01 7.84 2.96
CA ARG A 340 27.09 7.66 1.82
C ARG A 340 27.72 8.14 0.51
N THR A 341 28.48 9.23 0.52
CA THR A 341 29.19 9.72 -0.66
C THR A 341 30.33 8.79 -1.08
N THR A 342 31.07 8.21 -0.13
CA THR A 342 32.04 7.15 -0.42
C THR A 342 31.35 5.92 -1.03
N ALA A 343 30.18 5.51 -0.51
CA ALA A 343 29.42 4.40 -1.09
C ALA A 343 28.98 4.67 -2.55
N TYR A 344 28.61 5.91 -2.87
CA TYR A 344 28.32 6.35 -4.24
C TYR A 344 29.56 6.28 -5.16
N LEU A 345 30.72 6.73 -4.66
CA LEU A 345 32.01 6.61 -5.37
C LEU A 345 32.35 5.15 -5.74
N TYR A 346 32.08 4.19 -4.86
CA TYR A 346 32.25 2.77 -5.17
C TYR A 346 31.37 2.32 -6.33
N GLU A 347 30.07 2.66 -6.31
CA GLU A 347 29.17 2.37 -7.43
C GLU A 347 29.73 2.96 -8.75
N LEU A 348 30.11 4.24 -8.72
CA LEU A 348 30.62 4.99 -9.89
C LEU A 348 31.85 4.36 -10.55
N ARG A 349 32.76 3.75 -9.77
CA ARG A 349 33.98 3.15 -10.31
C ARG A 349 33.87 1.66 -10.58
N LEU A 350 32.98 0.94 -9.90
CA LEU A 350 33.00 -0.52 -9.88
C LEU A 350 31.74 -1.20 -10.42
N LYS A 351 30.59 -0.52 -10.60
CA LYS A 351 29.31 -1.14 -11.01
C LYS A 351 29.39 -2.06 -12.24
N LYS A 352 30.24 -1.76 -13.22
CA LYS A 352 30.44 -2.63 -14.40
C LYS A 352 31.21 -3.93 -14.11
N THR A 353 32.07 -3.94 -13.10
CA THR A 353 33.07 -5.00 -12.86
C THR A 353 33.52 -5.03 -11.38
N PRO A 354 32.61 -5.30 -10.43
CA PRO A 354 32.95 -5.32 -9.01
C PRO A 354 33.65 -6.66 -8.68
N THR A 355 34.92 -6.59 -8.28
CA THR A 355 35.69 -7.76 -7.81
C THR A 355 36.40 -7.42 -6.50
N ILE A 356 36.66 -8.42 -5.66
CA ILE A 356 37.36 -8.26 -4.37
C ILE A 356 38.66 -7.43 -4.53
N SER A 357 39.51 -7.83 -5.48
CA SER A 357 40.78 -7.15 -5.81
C SER A 357 40.56 -5.67 -6.19
N ARG A 358 39.47 -5.31 -6.87
CA ARG A 358 39.14 -3.91 -7.22
C ARG A 358 38.49 -3.12 -6.11
N VAL A 359 37.61 -3.73 -5.31
CA VAL A 359 37.03 -3.12 -4.09
C VAL A 359 38.14 -2.69 -3.14
N LEU A 360 39.09 -3.60 -2.87
CA LEU A 360 40.19 -3.36 -1.95
C LEU A 360 41.20 -2.33 -2.50
N LYS A 361 41.56 -2.41 -3.79
CA LYS A 361 42.43 -1.41 -4.44
C LYS A 361 41.80 -0.02 -4.56
N TYR A 362 40.46 0.09 -4.49
CA TYR A 362 39.77 1.37 -4.59
C TYR A 362 39.59 2.07 -3.23
N THR A 363 39.73 1.36 -2.11
CA THR A 363 39.58 1.87 -0.72
C THR A 363 40.20 3.25 -0.52
N ASP A 364 41.53 3.36 -0.63
CA ASP A 364 42.25 4.61 -0.41
C ASP A 364 41.75 5.73 -1.33
N THR A 365 41.58 5.45 -2.63
CA THR A 365 41.12 6.42 -3.63
C THR A 365 39.67 6.87 -3.39
N ALA A 366 38.81 6.01 -2.85
CA ALA A 366 37.43 6.35 -2.50
C ALA A 366 37.40 7.37 -1.36
N VAL A 367 38.20 7.15 -0.30
CA VAL A 367 38.35 8.10 0.81
C VAL A 367 38.95 9.42 0.30
N GLU A 368 40.05 9.38 -0.46
CA GLU A 368 40.68 10.59 -1.01
C GLU A 368 39.75 11.42 -1.90
N LYS A 369 38.91 10.76 -2.71
CA LYS A 369 37.91 11.41 -3.56
C LYS A 369 36.65 11.84 -2.82
N THR A 370 36.41 11.37 -1.59
CA THR A 370 35.23 11.77 -0.81
C THR A 370 35.31 13.28 -0.49
N PRO A 371 34.27 14.06 -0.77
CA PRO A 371 34.13 15.45 -0.32
C PRO A 371 33.66 15.46 1.14
N PHE A 372 34.60 15.56 2.08
CA PHE A 372 34.31 15.64 3.50
C PHE A 372 33.77 17.03 3.90
N ILE A 373 32.56 17.38 3.44
CA ILE A 373 31.96 18.71 3.60
C ILE A 373 31.80 19.12 5.07
N ASN A 374 31.55 18.15 5.96
CA ASN A 374 31.46 18.38 7.39
C ASN A 374 32.83 18.55 8.09
N ARG A 375 33.94 18.35 7.38
CA ARG A 375 35.30 18.59 7.86
C ARG A 375 35.94 19.87 7.33
N ALA A 376 35.32 20.54 6.36
CA ALA A 376 35.80 21.83 5.88
C ALA A 376 35.66 22.90 6.97
N ASN A 377 36.75 23.60 7.29
CA ASN A 377 36.79 24.67 8.30
C ASN A 377 37.17 26.03 7.69
N THR A 378 37.56 26.05 6.42
CA THR A 378 37.91 27.26 5.65
C THR A 378 37.15 27.29 4.33
N THR A 379 37.01 28.50 3.77
CA THR A 379 36.40 28.76 2.46
C THR A 379 37.01 27.87 1.38
N GLU A 380 38.34 27.75 1.34
CA GLU A 380 39.08 26.90 0.39
C GLU A 380 38.73 25.40 0.55
N GLU A 381 38.62 24.90 1.78
CA GLU A 381 38.25 23.51 2.05
C GLU A 381 36.78 23.21 1.69
N MET A 382 35.89 24.17 1.91
CA MET A 382 34.48 24.07 1.54
C MET A 382 34.31 24.10 0.02
N LEU A 383 34.92 25.08 -0.64
CA LEU A 383 34.95 25.22 -2.09
C LEU A 383 35.42 23.93 -2.76
N LYS A 384 36.56 23.39 -2.33
CA LYS A 384 37.12 22.12 -2.82
C LYS A 384 36.21 20.90 -2.57
N SER A 385 35.35 20.95 -1.56
CA SER A 385 34.35 19.92 -1.30
C SER A 385 33.15 20.05 -2.25
N LEU A 386 32.69 21.28 -2.52
CA LEU A 386 31.65 21.57 -3.51
C LEU A 386 32.11 21.21 -4.94
N GLU A 387 33.35 21.55 -5.32
CA GLU A 387 33.94 21.15 -6.60
C GLU A 387 33.95 19.63 -6.80
N LYS A 388 34.37 18.89 -5.76
CA LYS A 388 34.35 17.41 -5.78
C LYS A 388 32.93 16.86 -5.95
N PHE A 389 31.93 17.43 -5.28
CA PHE A 389 30.54 17.04 -5.46
C PHE A 389 30.04 17.35 -6.88
N ARG A 390 30.40 18.50 -7.46
CA ARG A 390 30.02 18.93 -8.80
C ARG A 390 30.62 18.00 -9.86
N ASP A 391 31.86 17.59 -9.65
CA ASP A 391 32.53 16.63 -10.51
C ASP A 391 31.88 15.24 -10.41
N LEU A 392 31.35 14.84 -9.24
CA LEU A 392 30.55 13.61 -9.08
C LEU A 392 29.19 13.67 -9.78
N GLU A 393 28.48 14.79 -9.70
CA GLU A 393 27.24 15.04 -10.45
C GLU A 393 27.48 14.88 -11.96
N LYS A 394 28.52 15.54 -12.49
CA LYS A 394 28.92 15.45 -13.90
C LYS A 394 29.33 14.04 -14.32
N GLU A 395 30.13 13.35 -13.52
CA GLU A 395 30.52 11.96 -13.80
C GLU A 395 29.30 11.00 -13.77
N SER A 396 28.36 11.20 -12.85
CA SER A 396 27.08 10.48 -12.78
C SER A 396 26.26 10.66 -14.06
N ILE A 397 26.01 11.91 -14.45
CA ILE A 397 25.25 12.25 -15.66
C ILE A 397 25.93 11.67 -16.91
N SER A 398 27.26 11.80 -17.01
CA SER A 398 28.05 11.24 -18.11
C SER A 398 27.97 9.71 -18.16
N TYR A 399 28.08 9.03 -17.02
CA TYR A 399 27.93 7.58 -16.93
C TYR A 399 26.54 7.13 -17.39
N ASN A 400 25.47 7.76 -16.88
CA ASN A 400 24.10 7.40 -17.21
C ASN A 400 23.78 7.63 -18.69
N THR A 401 24.22 8.77 -19.24
CA THR A 401 24.10 9.09 -20.67
C THR A 401 24.80 8.04 -21.55
N ALA A 402 25.97 7.55 -21.13
CA ALA A 402 26.74 6.54 -21.86
C ALA A 402 26.26 5.09 -21.63
N ASN A 403 25.35 4.82 -20.68
CA ASN A 403 24.92 3.47 -20.28
C ASN A 403 23.40 3.39 -19.99
N PRO A 404 22.52 3.76 -20.94
CA PRO A 404 21.08 3.85 -20.70
C PRO A 404 20.40 2.50 -20.36
N GLU A 405 21.00 1.37 -20.74
CA GLU A 405 20.50 0.03 -20.42
C GLU A 405 20.79 -0.43 -18.97
N ASN A 406 21.73 0.22 -18.27
CA ASN A 406 22.07 -0.06 -16.87
C ASN A 406 22.57 1.21 -16.17
N PRO A 407 21.67 2.18 -15.92
CA PRO A 407 22.02 3.42 -15.27
C PRO A 407 22.39 3.20 -13.79
N MET A 408 23.19 4.12 -13.29
CA MET A 408 23.39 4.36 -11.87
C MET A 408 22.25 5.19 -11.29
N MET A 409 22.12 5.12 -9.96
CA MET A 409 21.37 6.13 -9.23
C MET A 409 21.95 7.51 -9.56
N SER A 410 21.09 8.47 -9.91
CA SER A 410 21.54 9.86 -10.12
C SER A 410 22.18 10.40 -8.85
N PHE A 411 23.22 11.22 -8.99
CA PHE A 411 23.84 11.83 -7.82
C PHE A 411 22.83 12.71 -7.07
N PRO A 412 22.71 12.63 -5.72
CA PRO A 412 21.59 13.26 -5.00
C PRO A 412 21.64 14.79 -4.85
N LEU A 413 22.68 15.46 -5.36
CA LEU A 413 22.82 16.92 -5.33
C LEU A 413 22.80 17.46 -6.76
N GLY A 414 22.10 18.59 -6.96
CA GLY A 414 22.10 19.39 -8.18
C GLY A 414 22.82 20.70 -7.94
N ILE A 415 24.15 20.69 -8.07
CA ILE A 415 25.03 21.83 -7.78
C ILE A 415 25.80 22.33 -9.02
N SER A 416 25.50 21.78 -10.19
CA SER A 416 25.94 22.27 -11.50
C SER A 416 25.66 23.77 -11.75
N LYS A 417 24.72 24.41 -11.03
CA LYS A 417 24.54 25.88 -11.00
C LYS A 417 25.85 26.63 -10.71
N MET A 418 26.75 26.04 -9.93
CA MET A 418 28.07 26.59 -9.59
C MET A 418 28.96 26.85 -10.82
N ASP A 419 28.75 26.16 -11.96
CA ASP A 419 29.50 26.40 -13.20
C ASP A 419 29.22 27.78 -13.82
N ASN A 420 28.11 28.42 -13.45
CA ASN A 420 27.73 29.75 -13.94
C ASN A 420 28.33 30.89 -13.11
N LEU A 421 28.94 30.58 -11.96
CA LEU A 421 29.55 31.55 -11.05
C LEU A 421 31.00 31.85 -11.44
N THR A 422 31.42 33.09 -11.25
CA THR A 422 32.83 33.49 -11.26
C THR A 422 33.58 32.92 -10.05
N THR A 423 34.92 32.93 -10.08
CA THR A 423 35.74 32.43 -8.96
C THR A 423 35.46 33.15 -7.63
N GLU A 424 35.21 34.46 -7.67
CA GLU A 424 34.86 35.26 -6.48
C GLU A 424 33.47 34.88 -5.93
N GLU A 425 32.49 34.66 -6.80
CA GLU A 425 31.16 34.17 -6.40
C GLU A 425 31.18 32.72 -5.89
N GLN A 426 32.10 31.88 -6.39
CA GLN A 426 32.31 30.52 -5.88
C GLN A 426 32.96 30.51 -4.49
N GLU A 427 33.86 31.45 -4.19
CA GLU A 427 34.39 31.67 -2.84
C GLU A 427 33.29 32.17 -1.89
N ASN A 428 32.46 33.13 -2.34
CA ASN A 428 31.29 33.60 -1.56
C ASN A 428 30.27 32.48 -1.28
N LEU A 429 30.00 31.61 -2.25
CA LEU A 429 29.17 30.40 -2.06
C LEU A 429 29.77 29.47 -1.01
N ALA A 430 31.09 29.27 -1.02
CA ALA A 430 31.75 28.44 -0.03
C ALA A 430 31.69 29.05 1.39
N ASP A 431 31.77 30.37 1.53
CA ASP A 431 31.54 31.06 2.81
C ASP A 431 30.07 30.96 3.26
N HIS A 432 29.11 31.11 2.35
CA HIS A 432 27.69 30.88 2.65
C HIS A 432 27.44 29.44 3.16
N MET A 433 28.01 28.44 2.49
CA MET A 433 27.94 27.02 2.88
C MET A 433 28.67 26.71 4.19
N LEU A 434 29.60 27.54 4.65
CA LEU A 434 30.17 27.43 6.00
C LEU A 434 29.24 28.06 7.05
N ASN A 435 28.63 29.21 6.72
CA ASN A 435 27.77 29.97 7.63
C ASN A 435 26.40 29.30 7.87
N GLN A 436 25.79 28.68 6.84
CA GLN A 436 24.52 27.96 6.97
C GLN A 436 24.65 26.55 7.57
N ARG A 437 25.87 26.05 7.78
CA ARG A 437 26.08 24.68 8.26
C ARG A 437 25.61 24.53 9.71
N PRO A 438 24.66 23.62 10.01
CA PRO A 438 24.12 23.45 11.37
C PRO A 438 25.17 23.04 12.41
N ILE A 439 24.85 23.26 13.70
CA ILE A 439 25.66 22.76 14.82
C ILE A 439 25.64 21.23 14.80
N GLY A 440 26.75 20.61 14.39
CA GLY A 440 26.88 19.17 14.15
C GLY A 440 27.16 18.80 12.68
N GLY A 441 27.08 19.76 11.76
CA GLY A 441 27.27 19.54 10.32
C GLY A 441 25.97 19.30 9.57
N TYR A 442 26.08 19.14 8.25
CA TYR A 442 25.00 18.73 7.36
C TYR A 442 24.64 17.26 7.61
N ALA A 443 23.37 17.00 7.94
CA ALA A 443 22.87 15.66 8.25
C ALA A 443 22.48 14.82 7.02
N SER A 444 22.15 15.47 5.89
CA SER A 444 21.63 14.83 4.67
C SER A 444 22.07 15.58 3.40
N TYR A 445 21.89 14.95 2.23
CA TYR A 445 22.07 15.63 0.94
C TYR A 445 21.07 16.78 0.77
N GLU A 446 19.84 16.60 1.23
CA GLU A 446 18.80 17.62 1.24
C GLU A 446 19.25 18.88 2.01
N ALA A 447 19.82 18.73 3.21
CA ALA A 447 20.34 19.87 3.97
C ALA A 447 21.51 20.60 3.28
N ILE A 448 22.34 19.88 2.51
CA ILE A 448 23.39 20.48 1.68
C ILE A 448 22.76 21.23 0.49
N GLN A 449 21.76 20.62 -0.17
CA GLN A 449 21.07 21.22 -1.31
C GLN A 449 20.31 22.48 -0.91
N THR A 450 19.58 22.48 0.22
CA THR A 450 18.87 23.65 0.74
C THR A 450 19.83 24.81 1.02
N ALA A 451 20.95 24.57 1.70
CA ALA A 451 21.95 25.61 1.95
C ALA A 451 22.65 26.08 0.66
N PHE A 452 22.83 25.19 -0.32
CA PHE A 452 23.41 25.55 -1.62
C PHE A 452 22.44 26.43 -2.42
N ASP A 453 21.16 26.07 -2.47
CA ASP A 453 20.13 26.86 -3.18
C ASP A 453 19.87 28.20 -2.49
N GLN A 454 19.95 28.28 -1.15
CA GLN A 454 19.87 29.55 -0.39
C GLN A 454 20.89 30.60 -0.85
N PHE A 455 22.10 30.21 -1.26
CA PHE A 455 23.08 31.15 -1.79
C PHE A 455 22.58 31.88 -3.05
N PHE A 456 21.79 31.20 -3.89
CA PHE A 456 21.21 31.78 -5.11
C PHE A 456 19.91 32.55 -4.83
N ASN A 457 19.50 32.68 -3.57
CA ASN A 457 18.25 33.32 -3.15
C ASN A 457 18.46 34.62 -2.35
N ASP A 458 19.68 34.90 -1.84
CA ASP A 458 20.00 36.06 -0.99
C ASP A 458 20.95 37.09 -1.68
N ASP A 459 20.52 37.69 -2.79
CA ASP A 459 20.88 39.09 -3.19
C ASP A 459 20.17 39.49 -4.51
N ASP A 460 19.11 40.31 -4.42
CA ASP A 460 18.44 41.08 -5.49
C ASP A 460 18.08 40.39 -6.84
N ASN A 461 18.23 39.06 -6.95
CA ASN A 461 17.60 38.23 -7.96
C ASN A 461 17.03 36.98 -7.29
N GLU A 462 15.75 37.04 -6.94
CA GLU A 462 14.91 35.85 -7.06
C GLU A 462 15.21 35.24 -8.45
N SER A 463 15.59 33.96 -8.50
CA SER A 463 15.20 33.15 -9.66
C SER A 463 13.69 33.00 -9.58
N ASP A 464 12.98 34.09 -9.88
CA ASP A 464 11.53 34.21 -9.87
C ASP A 464 10.95 32.90 -10.41
N PRO A 465 10.22 32.12 -9.61
CA PRO A 465 9.71 30.83 -10.05
C PRO A 465 8.87 30.96 -11.34
N LEU A 466 8.25 32.12 -11.55
CA LEU A 466 7.58 32.49 -12.79
C LEU A 466 8.56 32.77 -13.94
N ALA A 467 9.73 33.35 -13.69
CA ALA A 467 10.81 33.48 -14.66
C ALA A 467 11.40 32.12 -15.08
N ALA A 468 11.45 31.12 -14.19
CA ALA A 468 11.81 29.75 -14.54
C ALA A 468 10.76 29.13 -15.50
N VAL A 469 9.46 29.24 -15.16
CA VAL A 469 8.34 28.84 -16.04
C VAL A 469 8.42 29.55 -17.40
N ASN A 470 8.65 30.87 -17.40
CA ASN A 470 8.76 31.68 -18.61
C ASN A 470 10.00 31.33 -19.46
N THR A 471 11.11 30.97 -18.83
CA THR A 471 12.34 30.54 -19.51
C THR A 471 12.13 29.19 -20.19
N ALA A 472 11.53 28.22 -19.49
CA ALA A 472 11.15 26.93 -20.08
C ALA A 472 10.15 27.09 -21.24
N ARG A 473 9.18 28.01 -21.10
CA ARG A 473 8.21 28.38 -22.16
C ARG A 473 8.89 28.93 -23.40
N VAL A 474 9.78 29.92 -23.24
CA VAL A 474 10.52 30.54 -24.36
C VAL A 474 11.43 29.54 -25.06
N ASN A 475 12.08 28.65 -24.29
CA ASN A 475 12.97 27.61 -24.82
C ASN A 475 12.21 26.39 -25.40
N LYS A 476 10.89 26.28 -25.17
CA LYS A 476 10.04 25.12 -25.48
C LYS A 476 10.55 23.81 -24.88
N ASP A 477 11.08 23.89 -23.66
CA ASP A 477 11.63 22.75 -22.93
C ASP A 477 10.58 22.16 -21.98
N ILE A 478 10.08 20.97 -22.31
CA ILE A 478 9.01 20.28 -21.58
C ILE A 478 9.50 19.78 -20.21
N ASP A 479 10.71 19.24 -20.12
CA ASP A 479 11.22 18.73 -18.84
C ASP A 479 11.58 19.89 -17.90
N ALA A 480 12.15 20.98 -18.41
CA ALA A 480 12.35 22.19 -17.63
C ALA A 480 11.03 22.85 -17.22
N MET A 481 10.01 22.86 -18.08
CA MET A 481 8.67 23.39 -17.75
C MET A 481 8.01 22.56 -16.64
N ARG A 482 8.08 21.24 -16.75
CA ARG A 482 7.55 20.32 -15.73
C ARG A 482 8.25 20.54 -14.38
N LEU A 483 9.58 20.67 -14.36
CA LEU A 483 10.32 20.99 -13.12
C LEU A 483 10.00 22.38 -12.57
N ALA A 484 9.86 23.40 -13.43
CA ALA A 484 9.56 24.76 -13.01
C ALA A 484 8.14 24.89 -12.43
N MET A 485 7.16 24.19 -13.01
CA MET A 485 5.78 24.20 -12.48
C MET A 485 5.60 23.28 -11.25
N GLU A 486 6.38 22.19 -11.14
CA GLU A 486 6.42 21.34 -9.95
C GLU A 486 7.25 21.94 -8.79
N ASN A 487 7.83 23.15 -8.95
CA ASN A 487 8.57 23.85 -7.91
C ASN A 487 7.62 24.37 -6.80
N PRO A 488 7.79 23.96 -5.52
CA PRO A 488 6.99 24.47 -4.39
C PRO A 488 6.99 26.00 -4.26
N ASP A 489 8.11 26.66 -4.58
CA ASP A 489 8.27 28.12 -4.42
C ASP A 489 7.41 28.93 -5.40
N LEU A 490 6.92 28.31 -6.49
CA LEU A 490 5.93 28.92 -7.38
C LEU A 490 4.58 29.15 -6.68
N GLY A 491 4.31 28.45 -5.57
CA GLY A 491 3.18 28.72 -4.69
C GLY A 491 1.81 28.51 -5.33
N ILE A 492 1.70 27.59 -6.29
CA ILE A 492 0.46 27.14 -6.93
C ILE A 492 -0.11 25.89 -6.26
N THR A 493 -1.41 25.63 -6.42
CA THR A 493 -2.04 24.37 -5.99
C THR A 493 -2.36 23.51 -7.20
N PHE A 494 -1.90 22.26 -7.20
CA PHE A 494 -2.21 21.30 -8.27
C PHE A 494 -3.61 20.68 -8.10
N PRO A 495 -4.31 20.35 -9.20
CA PRO A 495 -5.53 19.54 -9.15
C PRO A 495 -5.27 18.19 -8.46
N ASN A 496 -6.22 17.70 -7.65
CA ASN A 496 -6.07 16.49 -6.82
C ASN A 496 -5.56 15.24 -7.57
N GLN A 497 -5.83 15.15 -8.87
CA GLN A 497 -5.45 14.00 -9.71
C GLN A 497 -4.05 14.14 -10.32
N TYR A 498 -3.43 15.33 -10.29
CA TYR A 498 -2.15 15.63 -10.91
C TYR A 498 -0.99 14.76 -10.37
N GLY A 499 -0.98 14.48 -9.06
CA GLY A 499 0.04 13.63 -8.43
C GLY A 499 0.03 12.19 -8.94
N SER A 500 -1.13 11.68 -9.37
CA SER A 500 -1.31 10.32 -9.92
C SER A 500 -1.16 10.22 -11.44
N LEU A 501 -0.92 11.33 -12.16
CA LEU A 501 -0.76 11.31 -13.62
C LEU A 501 0.57 10.66 -14.01
N SER A 502 0.56 9.91 -15.13
CA SER A 502 1.77 9.36 -15.73
C SER A 502 2.72 10.47 -16.21
N LYS A 503 4.01 10.16 -16.41
CA LYS A 503 4.96 11.14 -16.94
C LYS A 503 4.47 11.73 -18.27
N ASP A 504 3.98 10.90 -19.18
CA ASP A 504 3.52 11.32 -20.50
C ASP A 504 2.36 12.34 -20.42
N VAL A 505 1.46 12.19 -19.44
CA VAL A 505 0.38 13.14 -19.19
C VAL A 505 0.89 14.42 -18.50
N LYS A 506 1.88 14.33 -17.59
CA LYS A 506 2.53 15.52 -17.01
C LYS A 506 3.32 16.31 -18.06
N ASP A 507 4.00 15.62 -18.96
CA ASP A 507 4.72 16.19 -20.11
C ASP A 507 3.72 16.86 -21.07
N TYR A 508 2.51 16.30 -21.25
CA TYR A 508 1.41 16.98 -21.94
C TYR A 508 0.97 18.27 -21.24
N VAL A 509 0.78 18.28 -19.91
CA VAL A 509 0.42 19.49 -19.16
C VAL A 509 1.51 20.55 -19.32
N ALA A 510 2.78 20.17 -19.19
CA ALA A 510 3.91 21.08 -19.43
C ALA A 510 3.92 21.61 -20.88
N GLY A 511 3.69 20.75 -21.89
CA GLY A 511 3.54 21.15 -23.28
C GLY A 511 2.34 22.09 -23.52
N PHE A 512 1.23 21.89 -22.80
CA PHE A 512 0.05 22.75 -22.86
C PHE A 512 0.35 24.17 -22.38
N LEU A 513 1.15 24.32 -21.31
CA LEU A 513 1.65 25.61 -20.82
C LEU A 513 2.62 26.28 -21.80
N ILE A 514 3.36 25.50 -22.60
CA ILE A 514 4.28 26.04 -23.62
C ILE A 514 3.51 26.55 -24.85
N ASP A 515 2.62 25.75 -25.42
CA ASP A 515 2.10 25.99 -26.77
C ASP A 515 0.82 26.84 -26.83
N ASN A 516 0.07 26.99 -25.73
CA ASN A 516 -1.19 27.73 -25.72
C ASN A 516 -1.06 29.20 -25.26
N ILE A 517 0.07 29.62 -24.67
CA ILE A 517 0.30 31.02 -24.26
C ILE A 517 1.41 31.66 -25.11
N LYS A 518 1.05 32.73 -25.83
CA LYS A 518 1.97 33.46 -26.73
C LYS A 518 2.98 34.34 -25.97
N ARG A 519 2.56 34.94 -24.84
CA ARG A 519 3.35 35.85 -24.01
C ARG A 519 3.98 35.11 -22.82
N ASN A 520 4.76 35.82 -22.02
CA ASN A 520 5.14 35.31 -20.71
C ASN A 520 3.94 35.31 -19.77
N TYR A 521 3.90 34.37 -18.83
CA TYR A 521 3.06 34.41 -17.64
C TYR A 521 3.46 35.61 -16.79
N GLU A 522 2.46 36.37 -16.33
CA GLU A 522 2.61 37.61 -15.55
C GLU A 522 2.43 37.38 -14.03
N ASN A 523 1.84 36.24 -13.64
CA ASN A 523 1.65 35.82 -12.26
C ASN A 523 1.43 34.29 -12.18
N LYS A 524 1.46 33.74 -10.97
CA LYS A 524 1.28 32.31 -10.71
C LYS A 524 -0.17 31.83 -10.92
N GLU A 525 -1.14 32.71 -10.78
CA GLU A 525 -2.57 32.41 -10.97
C GLU A 525 -2.88 32.06 -12.44
N GLN A 526 -2.19 32.69 -13.40
CA GLN A 526 -2.21 32.31 -14.81
C GLN A 526 -1.60 30.92 -15.07
N VAL A 527 -0.53 30.56 -14.35
CA VAL A 527 0.10 29.23 -14.45
C VAL A 527 -0.84 28.15 -13.90
N GLN A 528 -1.40 28.39 -12.72
CA GLN A 528 -2.37 27.49 -12.09
C GLN A 528 -3.60 27.26 -12.98
N TYR A 529 -4.20 28.33 -13.52
CA TYR A 529 -5.33 28.22 -14.45
C TYR A 529 -5.01 27.33 -15.66
N MET A 530 -3.82 27.47 -16.26
CA MET A 530 -3.43 26.66 -17.42
C MET A 530 -3.20 25.18 -17.07
N ILE A 531 -2.71 24.88 -15.87
CA ILE A 531 -2.59 23.50 -15.36
C ILE A 531 -3.97 22.90 -15.13
N GLU A 532 -4.88 23.64 -14.49
CA GLU A 532 -6.27 23.21 -14.28
C GLU A 532 -6.96 22.92 -15.62
N LEU A 533 -6.84 23.82 -16.60
CA LEU A 533 -7.44 23.67 -17.93
C LEU A 533 -6.85 22.47 -18.70
N ALA A 534 -5.54 22.27 -18.65
CA ALA A 534 -4.87 21.12 -19.27
C ALA A 534 -5.34 19.79 -18.67
N VAL A 535 -5.41 19.70 -17.34
CA VAL A 535 -5.86 18.50 -16.63
C VAL A 535 -7.33 18.21 -16.95
N GLN A 536 -8.22 19.21 -16.97
CA GLN A 536 -9.62 18.98 -17.35
C GLN A 536 -9.77 18.51 -18.80
N ALA A 537 -8.97 19.04 -19.74
CA ALA A 537 -8.94 18.56 -21.13
C ALA A 537 -8.53 17.07 -21.21
N GLN A 538 -7.49 16.65 -20.48
CA GLN A 538 -7.10 15.25 -20.36
C GLN A 538 -8.23 14.39 -19.77
N LEU A 539 -8.88 14.88 -18.71
CA LEU A 539 -9.94 14.14 -18.05
C LEU A 539 -11.19 13.96 -18.91
N ILE A 540 -11.52 14.91 -19.79
CA ILE A 540 -12.52 14.73 -20.84
C ILE A 540 -12.04 13.66 -21.84
N TRP A 541 -10.78 13.77 -22.30
CA TRP A 541 -10.18 12.83 -23.25
C TRP A 541 -10.15 11.37 -22.77
N GLU A 542 -10.25 11.11 -21.47
CA GLU A 542 -10.32 9.74 -20.93
C GLU A 542 -11.74 9.17 -20.79
N GLN A 543 -12.81 10.00 -20.82
CA GLN A 543 -14.15 9.53 -20.44
C GLN A 543 -14.78 8.50 -21.39
N ARG A 544 -15.48 7.53 -20.79
CA ARG A 544 -16.29 6.51 -21.49
C ARG A 544 -17.74 6.41 -20.97
N GLY A 545 -18.12 7.29 -20.04
CA GLY A 545 -19.46 7.35 -19.47
C GLY A 545 -20.12 8.70 -19.77
N LEU A 546 -21.38 8.69 -20.19
CA LEU A 546 -22.12 9.87 -20.63
C LEU A 546 -22.30 10.92 -19.52
N GLY A 547 -22.88 10.53 -18.37
CA GLY A 547 -23.09 11.46 -17.24
C GLY A 547 -21.77 12.07 -16.71
N VAL A 548 -20.73 11.25 -16.54
CA VAL A 548 -19.41 11.74 -16.08
C VAL A 548 -18.73 12.64 -17.12
N LEU A 549 -19.01 12.45 -18.41
CA LEU A 549 -18.57 13.39 -19.44
C LEU A 549 -19.33 14.73 -19.33
N GLN A 550 -20.64 14.72 -19.12
CA GLN A 550 -21.45 15.93 -18.97
C GLN A 550 -20.91 16.82 -17.83
N ASP A 551 -20.71 16.26 -16.64
CA ASP A 551 -20.16 17.01 -15.48
C ASP A 551 -18.80 17.65 -15.80
N LYS A 552 -17.95 16.95 -16.56
CA LYS A 552 -16.63 17.44 -16.97
C LYS A 552 -16.69 18.48 -18.10
N LEU A 553 -17.66 18.37 -19.01
CA LEU A 553 -17.91 19.39 -20.03
C LEU A 553 -18.39 20.69 -19.40
N ASP A 554 -19.31 20.63 -18.44
CA ASP A 554 -19.78 21.81 -17.69
C ASP A 554 -18.63 22.49 -16.93
N LEU A 555 -17.78 21.71 -16.23
CA LEU A 555 -16.62 22.24 -15.50
C LEU A 555 -15.54 22.82 -16.44
N PHE A 556 -15.33 22.21 -17.60
CA PHE A 556 -14.40 22.72 -18.61
C PHE A 556 -14.93 23.98 -19.29
N ALA A 557 -16.22 24.04 -19.61
CA ALA A 557 -16.90 25.23 -20.12
C ALA A 557 -16.85 26.39 -19.11
N GLN A 558 -17.03 26.11 -17.81
CA GLN A 558 -16.83 27.09 -16.73
C GLN A 558 -15.38 27.63 -16.74
N LYS A 559 -14.38 26.75 -16.79
CA LYS A 559 -12.97 27.18 -16.84
C LYS A 559 -12.68 28.04 -18.08
N LEU A 560 -13.22 27.69 -19.25
CA LEU A 560 -13.10 28.54 -20.45
C LEU A 560 -13.78 29.91 -20.29
N SER A 561 -14.91 29.98 -19.56
CA SER A 561 -15.61 31.23 -19.26
C SER A 561 -14.79 32.15 -18.34
N GLU A 562 -14.07 31.57 -17.37
CA GLU A 562 -13.19 32.27 -16.42
C GLU A 562 -11.86 32.76 -17.05
N GLY A 563 -11.48 32.28 -18.23
CA GLY A 563 -10.20 32.61 -18.87
C GLY A 563 -9.82 34.11 -18.93
N PRO A 564 -10.75 35.02 -19.28
CA PRO A 564 -10.52 36.47 -19.29
C PRO A 564 -10.21 37.12 -17.93
N ASP A 565 -10.49 36.45 -16.81
CA ASP A 565 -10.06 36.91 -15.47
C ASP A 565 -8.56 36.68 -15.25
N HIS A 566 -7.99 35.68 -15.93
CA HIS A 566 -6.57 35.34 -15.85
C HIS A 566 -5.74 36.01 -16.95
N PHE A 567 -6.20 35.98 -18.21
CA PHE A 567 -5.50 36.58 -19.35
C PHE A 567 -6.35 37.64 -20.05
N LYS A 568 -5.74 38.77 -20.40
CA LYS A 568 -6.42 39.92 -21.01
C LYS A 568 -6.12 40.01 -22.50
N ASP A 569 -6.59 39.02 -23.25
CA ASP A 569 -6.30 38.86 -24.67
C ASP A 569 -7.52 38.40 -25.50
N PRO A 570 -7.52 38.59 -26.83
CA PRO A 570 -8.67 38.25 -27.67
C PRO A 570 -8.96 36.74 -27.79
N GLU A 571 -7.97 35.88 -27.53
CA GLU A 571 -8.13 34.43 -27.66
C GLU A 571 -8.88 33.86 -26.45
N THR A 572 -8.62 34.34 -25.23
CA THR A 572 -9.43 34.01 -24.05
C THR A 572 -10.85 34.60 -24.12
N ASP A 573 -11.03 35.80 -24.67
CA ASP A 573 -12.37 36.37 -24.95
C ASP A 573 -13.20 35.53 -25.94
N MET A 574 -12.54 34.82 -26.87
CA MET A 574 -13.19 33.85 -27.77
C MET A 574 -13.50 32.54 -27.06
N LEU A 575 -12.58 32.02 -26.24
CA LEU A 575 -12.82 30.80 -25.46
C LEU A 575 -13.96 30.97 -24.45
N ARG A 576 -14.10 32.15 -23.84
CA ARG A 576 -15.26 32.49 -23.00
C ARG A 576 -16.57 32.32 -23.77
N GLN A 577 -16.67 32.79 -25.01
CA GLN A 577 -17.90 32.62 -25.81
C GLN A 577 -18.26 31.15 -26.05
N VAL A 578 -17.26 30.27 -26.21
CA VAL A 578 -17.48 28.82 -26.35
C VAL A 578 -17.96 28.22 -25.02
N GLY A 579 -17.34 28.58 -23.90
CA GLY A 579 -17.75 28.15 -22.56
C GLY A 579 -19.17 28.63 -22.21
N ASP A 580 -19.42 29.93 -22.35
CA ASP A 580 -20.72 30.57 -22.11
C ASP A 580 -21.84 29.93 -22.95
N HIS A 581 -21.57 29.59 -24.21
CA HIS A 581 -22.55 28.95 -25.09
C HIS A 581 -22.97 27.56 -24.57
N HIS A 582 -22.01 26.73 -24.14
CA HIS A 582 -22.29 25.44 -23.52
C HIS A 582 -23.04 25.59 -22.19
N LEU A 583 -22.63 26.53 -21.34
CA LEU A 583 -23.27 26.79 -20.05
C LEU A 583 -24.71 27.34 -20.18
N GLN A 584 -25.05 27.96 -21.31
CA GLN A 584 -26.40 28.44 -21.63
C GLN A 584 -27.32 27.34 -22.19
N LEU A 585 -26.82 26.14 -22.48
CA LEU A 585 -27.66 25.01 -22.86
C LEU A 585 -28.55 24.59 -21.68
N SER A 586 -29.83 24.32 -21.96
CA SER A 586 -30.75 23.76 -20.97
C SER A 586 -30.34 22.35 -20.52
N GLU A 587 -30.84 21.92 -19.35
CA GLU A 587 -30.62 20.58 -18.79
C GLU A 587 -31.21 19.45 -19.66
N VAL A 588 -32.06 19.78 -20.65
CA VAL A 588 -32.50 18.85 -21.71
C VAL A 588 -31.43 18.71 -22.80
N ASN A 589 -30.78 19.81 -23.18
CA ASN A 589 -29.81 19.85 -24.28
C ASN A 589 -28.42 19.32 -23.89
N LYS A 590 -27.93 19.59 -22.67
CA LYS A 590 -26.59 19.18 -22.23
C LYS A 590 -26.32 17.68 -22.38
N PRO A 591 -27.23 16.74 -21.99
CA PRO A 591 -27.02 15.31 -22.17
C PRO A 591 -26.97 14.90 -23.65
N ILE A 592 -27.76 15.57 -24.50
CA ILE A 592 -27.82 15.29 -25.95
C ILE A 592 -26.53 15.76 -26.64
N PHE A 593 -26.05 16.96 -26.28
CA PHE A 593 -24.76 17.48 -26.71
C PHE A 593 -23.62 16.56 -26.26
N ALA A 594 -23.62 16.15 -24.99
CA ALA A 594 -22.61 15.25 -24.42
C ALA A 594 -22.58 13.87 -25.12
N PHE A 595 -23.74 13.33 -25.53
CA PHE A 595 -23.80 12.09 -26.30
C PHE A 595 -23.09 12.22 -27.66
N LYS A 596 -23.39 13.30 -28.39
CA LYS A 596 -22.74 13.62 -29.67
C LYS A 596 -21.23 13.82 -29.50
N TYR A 597 -20.84 14.54 -28.44
CA TYR A 597 -19.44 14.76 -28.08
C TYR A 597 -18.72 13.44 -27.79
N LEU A 598 -19.31 12.55 -26.98
CA LEU A 598 -18.77 11.23 -26.62
C LEU A 598 -18.54 10.35 -27.85
N HIS A 599 -19.47 10.37 -28.80
CA HIS A 599 -19.37 9.59 -30.04
C HIS A 599 -18.22 10.08 -30.93
N LEU A 600 -18.13 11.38 -31.17
CA LEU A 600 -17.05 11.97 -31.98
C LEU A 600 -15.67 11.78 -31.31
N LEU A 601 -15.61 11.95 -29.99
CA LEU A 601 -14.41 11.68 -29.18
C LEU A 601 -13.98 10.21 -29.25
N GLY A 602 -14.93 9.28 -29.20
CA GLY A 602 -14.67 7.85 -29.38
C GLY A 602 -14.09 7.51 -30.76
N LEU A 603 -14.66 8.09 -31.83
CA LEU A 603 -14.18 7.89 -33.20
C LEU A 603 -12.74 8.38 -33.37
N GLU A 604 -12.41 9.56 -32.84
CA GLU A 604 -11.07 10.15 -32.91
C GLU A 604 -10.01 9.28 -32.19
N ARG A 605 -10.33 8.76 -30.99
CA ARG A 605 -9.44 7.84 -30.26
C ARG A 605 -9.13 6.56 -31.05
N ILE A 606 -10.12 6.01 -31.76
CA ILE A 606 -9.95 4.77 -32.55
C ILE A 606 -9.21 5.04 -33.87
N ALA A 607 -9.47 6.18 -34.52
CA ALA A 607 -8.75 6.60 -35.72
C ALA A 607 -7.24 6.76 -35.47
N LYS A 608 -6.85 7.21 -34.26
CA LYS A 608 -5.45 7.38 -33.80
C LYS A 608 -4.73 6.08 -33.37
N GLN A 609 -5.26 4.89 -33.71
CA GLN A 609 -4.72 3.53 -33.47
C GLN A 609 -3.44 3.44 -32.60
N ALA A 610 -3.64 3.29 -31.29
CA ALA A 610 -2.64 2.81 -30.32
C ALA A 610 -1.36 3.67 -30.09
N GLN A 611 -1.38 4.99 -30.36
CA GLN A 611 -0.21 5.86 -30.08
C GLN A 611 -0.42 7.04 -29.13
N VAL A 612 -1.64 7.40 -28.73
CA VAL A 612 -1.86 8.62 -27.92
C VAL A 612 -2.98 8.43 -26.88
N GLU A 613 -2.61 8.22 -25.62
CA GLU A 613 -3.52 8.32 -24.45
C GLU A 613 -3.73 9.79 -24.00
N ILE A 614 -3.02 10.72 -24.63
CA ILE A 614 -3.00 12.16 -24.34
C ILE A 614 -4.08 12.92 -25.12
N ALA A 615 -4.67 13.93 -24.50
CA ALA A 615 -5.64 14.82 -25.13
C ALA A 615 -5.10 15.60 -26.33
N ASP A 616 -5.95 15.74 -27.34
CA ASP A 616 -5.81 16.77 -28.38
C ASP A 616 -6.72 17.96 -28.02
N PRO A 617 -6.22 19.00 -27.32
CA PRO A 617 -7.06 20.09 -26.84
C PRO A 617 -7.67 20.92 -27.98
N ARG A 618 -7.07 20.93 -29.18
CA ARG A 618 -7.66 21.59 -30.35
C ARG A 618 -8.89 20.84 -30.84
N PHE A 619 -8.83 19.50 -30.86
CA PHE A 619 -9.99 18.67 -31.15
C PHE A 619 -11.09 18.85 -30.11
N LEU A 620 -10.75 18.85 -28.81
CA LEU A 620 -11.73 19.04 -27.73
C LEU A 620 -12.44 20.40 -27.79
N LEU A 621 -11.72 21.48 -28.06
CA LEU A 621 -12.28 22.82 -28.24
C LEU A 621 -13.13 22.94 -29.52
N ALA A 622 -12.70 22.28 -30.60
CA ALA A 622 -13.47 22.23 -31.84
C ALA A 622 -14.79 21.46 -31.68
N LEU A 623 -14.80 20.39 -30.87
CA LEU A 623 -16.05 19.69 -30.49
C LEU A 623 -16.94 20.58 -29.62
N LEU A 624 -16.38 21.32 -28.65
CA LEU A 624 -17.19 22.20 -27.80
C LEU A 624 -17.80 23.38 -28.59
N SER A 625 -17.13 23.78 -29.67
CA SER A 625 -17.59 24.81 -30.62
C SER A 625 -18.45 24.26 -31.77
N MET A 626 -18.86 22.98 -31.74
CA MET A 626 -19.60 22.38 -32.85
C MET A 626 -21.03 22.95 -32.96
N PRO A 627 -21.58 23.14 -34.18
CA PRO A 627 -22.97 23.52 -34.33
C PRO A 627 -23.91 22.50 -33.69
N PHE A 628 -24.69 22.99 -32.72
CA PHE A 628 -25.75 22.26 -32.04
C PHE A 628 -27.05 23.07 -32.17
N GLN A 629 -28.17 22.38 -32.38
CA GLN A 629 -29.48 23.03 -32.50
C GLN A 629 -30.28 22.73 -31.22
N PRO A 630 -30.47 23.72 -30.33
CA PRO A 630 -31.24 23.55 -29.10
C PRO A 630 -32.69 23.14 -29.39
N LEU A 631 -33.26 22.33 -28.49
CA LEU A 631 -34.67 21.91 -28.55
C LEU A 631 -35.64 23.12 -28.58
N GLU A 632 -35.30 24.20 -27.89
CA GLU A 632 -36.11 25.41 -27.73
C GLU A 632 -36.23 26.22 -29.04
N GLU A 633 -35.36 25.99 -30.03
CA GLU A 633 -35.49 26.57 -31.37
C GLU A 633 -36.57 25.86 -32.21
N ALA A 634 -37.03 24.67 -31.80
CA ALA A 634 -37.97 23.84 -32.53
C ALA A 634 -39.44 24.25 -32.30
N THR A 635 -39.75 25.54 -32.51
CA THR A 635 -41.05 26.17 -32.17
C THR A 635 -42.27 25.76 -33.02
N THR A 636 -42.09 24.91 -34.04
CA THR A 636 -43.16 24.45 -34.94
C THR A 636 -43.10 22.94 -35.14
N ILE A 637 -44.23 22.31 -35.50
CA ILE A 637 -44.33 20.86 -35.68
C ILE A 637 -43.28 20.33 -36.67
N ASP A 638 -43.05 21.03 -37.79
CA ASP A 638 -42.05 20.62 -38.79
C ASP A 638 -40.60 20.78 -38.28
N GLN A 639 -40.31 21.80 -37.46
CA GLN A 639 -39.01 21.95 -36.81
C GLN A 639 -38.80 20.89 -35.72
N MET A 640 -39.82 20.57 -34.93
CA MET A 640 -39.77 19.54 -33.89
C MET A 640 -39.63 18.13 -34.49
N ASP A 641 -40.31 17.84 -35.59
CA ASP A 641 -40.15 16.58 -36.33
C ASP A 641 -38.74 16.45 -36.91
N GLN A 642 -38.19 17.54 -37.46
CA GLN A 642 -36.80 17.59 -37.95
C GLN A 642 -35.78 17.44 -36.82
N TRP A 643 -36.00 18.07 -35.66
CA TRP A 643 -35.13 17.95 -34.49
C TRP A 643 -35.14 16.51 -33.97
N LEU A 644 -36.32 15.93 -33.74
CA LEU A 644 -36.47 14.52 -33.31
C LEU A 644 -35.86 13.53 -34.31
N GLU A 645 -36.00 13.77 -35.61
CA GLU A 645 -35.34 12.96 -36.65
C GLU A 645 -33.82 13.11 -36.60
N THR A 646 -33.29 14.31 -36.40
CA THR A 646 -31.84 14.56 -36.32
C THR A 646 -31.24 13.87 -35.09
N THR A 647 -31.81 14.12 -33.91
CA THR A 647 -31.36 13.52 -32.64
C THR A 647 -31.44 11.99 -32.67
N MET A 648 -32.53 11.42 -33.18
CA MET A 648 -32.69 9.96 -33.32
C MET A 648 -31.64 9.36 -34.27
N ASN A 649 -31.29 10.04 -35.36
CA ASN A 649 -30.25 9.55 -36.29
C ASN A 649 -28.84 9.70 -35.69
N GLU A 650 -28.56 10.75 -34.92
CA GLU A 650 -27.28 10.87 -34.18
C GLU A 650 -27.15 9.76 -33.11
N GLN A 651 -28.23 9.45 -32.40
CA GLN A 651 -28.31 8.34 -31.44
C GLN A 651 -28.08 6.99 -32.11
N PHE A 652 -28.81 6.68 -33.18
CA PHE A 652 -28.66 5.43 -33.91
C PHE A 652 -27.23 5.23 -34.43
N ASN A 653 -26.60 6.28 -34.97
CA ASN A 653 -25.20 6.23 -35.38
C ASN A 653 -24.24 6.02 -34.19
N GLY A 654 -24.51 6.67 -33.05
CA GLY A 654 -23.74 6.50 -31.82
C GLY A 654 -23.85 5.10 -31.22
N HIS A 655 -25.06 4.53 -31.11
CA HIS A 655 -25.27 3.17 -30.56
C HIS A 655 -24.55 2.10 -31.37
N ASN A 656 -24.63 2.14 -32.71
CA ASN A 656 -23.87 1.23 -33.58
C ASN A 656 -22.36 1.26 -33.32
N PHE A 657 -21.83 2.41 -32.90
CA PHE A 657 -20.44 2.55 -32.48
C PHE A 657 -20.21 2.08 -31.03
N PHE A 658 -21.03 2.54 -30.07
CA PHE A 658 -20.85 2.27 -28.64
C PHE A 658 -21.02 0.79 -28.27
N ASP A 659 -21.94 0.07 -28.92
CA ASP A 659 -22.15 -1.37 -28.74
C ASP A 659 -20.88 -2.18 -29.05
N GLN A 660 -20.05 -1.71 -29.98
CA GLN A 660 -18.79 -2.36 -30.32
C GLN A 660 -17.70 -2.14 -29.25
N TYR A 661 -17.78 -1.05 -28.46
CA TYR A 661 -16.69 -0.58 -27.59
C TYR A 661 -17.03 -0.42 -26.10
N LYS A 662 -18.23 -0.83 -25.66
CA LYS A 662 -18.66 -0.90 -24.25
C LYS A 662 -18.61 0.44 -23.49
N PHE A 663 -19.22 1.48 -24.06
CA PHE A 663 -19.43 2.76 -23.36
C PHE A 663 -20.62 2.68 -22.39
N ASN A 664 -20.65 3.53 -21.36
CA ASN A 664 -21.79 3.65 -20.45
C ASN A 664 -22.65 4.86 -20.86
N LEU A 665 -23.89 4.60 -21.28
CA LEU A 665 -24.82 5.60 -21.81
C LEU A 665 -25.97 5.91 -20.82
N THR A 666 -25.81 5.58 -19.54
CA THR A 666 -26.80 5.91 -18.49
C THR A 666 -27.11 7.40 -18.50
N GLY A 667 -28.38 7.76 -18.61
CA GLY A 667 -28.86 9.14 -18.71
C GLY A 667 -29.12 9.63 -20.15
N GLU A 668 -28.94 8.79 -21.17
CA GLU A 668 -29.29 9.15 -22.55
C GLU A 668 -30.81 9.26 -22.78
N LEU A 669 -31.18 10.07 -23.78
CA LEU A 669 -32.50 10.05 -24.39
C LEU A 669 -32.56 8.85 -25.37
N ASP A 670 -33.59 8.01 -25.27
CA ASP A 670 -33.91 6.91 -26.19
C ASP A 670 -35.10 7.30 -27.08
N LEU A 671 -34.81 7.61 -28.34
CA LEU A 671 -35.79 7.88 -29.39
C LEU A 671 -36.07 6.67 -30.30
N SER A 672 -35.55 5.49 -30.01
CA SER A 672 -35.58 4.31 -30.91
C SER A 672 -36.99 3.96 -31.41
N LYS A 673 -38.00 4.00 -30.54
CA LYS A 673 -39.42 3.71 -30.85
C LYS A 673 -40.02 4.64 -31.91
N ARG A 674 -39.42 5.81 -32.18
CA ARG A 674 -39.86 6.71 -33.26
C ARG A 674 -39.57 6.13 -34.65
N ALA A 675 -38.63 5.20 -34.78
CA ALA A 675 -38.33 4.54 -36.05
C ALA A 675 -39.51 3.69 -36.58
N ASP A 676 -40.35 3.16 -35.68
CA ASP A 676 -41.51 2.31 -36.02
C ASP A 676 -42.76 3.10 -36.44
N LEU A 677 -42.73 4.44 -36.37
CA LEU A 677 -43.87 5.30 -36.69
C LEU A 677 -43.96 5.61 -38.19
N SER A 678 -45.19 5.68 -38.72
CA SER A 678 -45.45 6.21 -40.07
C SER A 678 -45.09 7.71 -40.14
N PRO A 679 -44.94 8.30 -41.35
CA PRO A 679 -44.69 9.74 -41.50
C PRO A 679 -45.71 10.61 -40.77
N GLU A 680 -46.98 10.21 -40.77
CA GLU A 680 -48.06 10.87 -40.02
C GLU A 680 -47.90 10.68 -38.51
N GLY A 681 -47.56 9.47 -38.06
CA GLY A 681 -47.29 9.18 -36.66
C GLY A 681 -46.08 9.93 -36.09
N LYS A 682 -45.04 10.17 -36.91
CA LYS A 682 -43.88 11.01 -36.56
C LYS A 682 -44.30 12.47 -36.35
N LYS A 683 -45.15 13.02 -37.22
CA LYS A 683 -45.72 14.36 -37.03
C LYS A 683 -46.66 14.48 -35.84
N GLU A 684 -47.48 13.46 -35.57
CA GLU A 684 -48.30 13.41 -34.34
C GLU A 684 -47.42 13.40 -33.07
N LEU A 685 -46.27 12.72 -33.10
CA LEU A 685 -45.31 12.72 -31.99
C LEU A 685 -44.60 14.08 -31.84
N ALA A 686 -44.24 14.73 -32.95
CA ALA A 686 -43.66 16.07 -32.91
C ALA A 686 -44.65 17.12 -32.37
N GLU A 687 -45.92 17.05 -32.78
CA GLU A 687 -47.00 17.85 -32.21
C GLU A 687 -47.23 17.55 -30.72
N TRP A 688 -47.16 16.28 -30.32
CA TRP A 688 -47.26 15.87 -28.91
C TRP A 688 -46.15 16.46 -28.04
N VAL A 689 -44.89 16.30 -28.43
CA VAL A 689 -43.74 16.84 -27.67
C VAL A 689 -43.83 18.36 -27.58
N LEU A 690 -44.09 19.05 -28.70
CA LEU A 690 -44.21 20.51 -28.73
C LEU A 690 -45.31 21.07 -27.82
N ASN A 691 -46.46 20.38 -27.72
CA ASN A 691 -47.57 20.81 -26.86
C ASN A 691 -47.29 20.64 -25.36
N GLU A 692 -46.35 19.77 -24.97
CA GLU A 692 -46.01 19.48 -23.58
C GLU A 692 -44.66 20.11 -23.16
N GLN A 693 -44.19 21.13 -23.90
CA GLN A 693 -42.92 21.84 -23.67
C GLN A 693 -42.77 22.41 -22.25
N ASP A 694 -43.86 22.80 -21.60
CA ASP A 694 -43.85 23.32 -20.23
C ASP A 694 -43.69 22.21 -19.16
N ARG A 695 -43.50 20.95 -19.56
CA ARG A 695 -43.42 19.77 -18.67
C ARG A 695 -42.08 19.03 -18.69
N TYR A 696 -41.10 19.47 -19.47
CA TYR A 696 -39.78 18.86 -19.47
C TYR A 696 -38.67 19.88 -19.18
N GLU A 697 -38.19 19.86 -17.94
CA GLU A 697 -37.05 20.69 -17.51
C GLU A 697 -35.70 19.97 -17.72
N ASP A 698 -35.71 18.63 -17.70
CA ASP A 698 -34.54 17.76 -17.93
C ASP A 698 -34.80 16.67 -18.98
N VAL A 699 -33.73 15.99 -19.43
CA VAL A 699 -33.81 14.92 -20.43
C VAL A 699 -34.65 13.71 -19.99
N GLY A 700 -34.73 13.43 -18.69
CA GLY A 700 -35.55 12.35 -18.12
C GLY A 700 -37.05 12.69 -18.14
N ASN A 701 -37.39 13.97 -17.95
CA ASN A 701 -38.76 14.46 -18.13
C ASN A 701 -39.16 14.36 -19.62
N LEU A 702 -38.27 14.78 -20.54
CA LEU A 702 -38.49 14.63 -21.98
C LEU A 702 -38.66 13.16 -22.37
N GLN A 703 -37.83 12.26 -21.83
CA GLN A 703 -37.96 10.82 -22.01
C GLN A 703 -39.30 10.28 -21.51
N TYR A 704 -39.83 10.82 -20.40
CA TYR A 704 -41.15 10.48 -19.89
C TYR A 704 -42.26 10.94 -20.83
N VAL A 705 -42.22 12.20 -21.31
CA VAL A 705 -43.18 12.76 -22.28
C VAL A 705 -43.18 11.95 -23.58
N PHE A 706 -42.00 11.63 -24.11
CA PHE A 706 -41.83 10.77 -25.29
C PHE A 706 -42.43 9.38 -25.06
N ASN A 707 -42.13 8.74 -23.92
CA ASN A 707 -42.65 7.41 -23.61
C ASN A 707 -44.18 7.38 -23.47
N GLN A 708 -44.83 8.45 -22.96
CA GLN A 708 -46.31 8.51 -22.88
C GLN A 708 -46.99 8.53 -24.26
N PHE A 709 -46.33 8.98 -25.32
CA PHE A 709 -46.88 8.86 -26.67
C PHE A 709 -47.08 7.40 -27.10
N PHE A 710 -46.30 6.46 -26.55
CA PHE A 710 -46.41 5.03 -26.84
C PHE A 710 -47.32 4.29 -25.85
N THR A 711 -47.88 4.95 -24.83
CA THR A 711 -48.84 4.35 -23.88
C THR A 711 -50.29 4.51 -24.39
N ALA A 712 -50.70 3.62 -25.29
CA ALA A 712 -52.09 3.54 -25.75
C ALA A 712 -52.89 2.49 -24.95
N PRO A 713 -54.16 2.75 -24.56
CA PRO A 713 -55.02 1.73 -23.98
C PRO A 713 -55.36 0.63 -24.99
N ASN A 714 -55.37 -0.63 -24.52
CA ASN A 714 -55.69 -1.78 -25.37
C ASN A 714 -57.21 -1.95 -25.55
N VAL A 715 -57.80 -1.06 -26.36
CA VAL A 715 -59.24 -1.02 -26.62
C VAL A 715 -59.58 -1.35 -28.07
N THR A 716 -60.70 -2.04 -28.28
CA THR A 716 -61.18 -2.41 -29.62
C THR A 716 -62.65 -2.02 -29.77
N GLY A 717 -62.98 -1.34 -30.86
CA GLY A 717 -64.35 -1.01 -31.23
C GLY A 717 -65.03 -2.15 -31.99
N ASN A 718 -66.27 -2.45 -31.62
CA ASN A 718 -67.16 -3.34 -32.37
C ASN A 718 -68.31 -2.50 -32.94
N ASP A 719 -68.15 -2.07 -34.19
CA ASP A 719 -69.09 -1.18 -34.88
C ASP A 719 -70.50 -1.79 -34.97
N ILE A 720 -70.61 -3.07 -35.34
CA ILE A 720 -71.89 -3.80 -35.48
C ILE A 720 -72.72 -3.77 -34.18
N ASN A 721 -72.06 -3.88 -33.02
CA ASN A 721 -72.72 -3.90 -31.72
C ASN A 721 -72.74 -2.54 -31.01
N ASN A 722 -72.14 -1.49 -31.60
CA ASN A 722 -71.93 -0.18 -30.97
C ASN A 722 -71.27 -0.27 -29.57
N THR A 723 -70.24 -1.10 -29.41
CA THR A 723 -69.51 -1.30 -28.14
C THR A 723 -68.01 -1.12 -28.27
N ILE A 724 -67.34 -0.74 -27.18
CA ILE A 724 -65.87 -0.78 -27.05
C ILE A 724 -65.54 -1.84 -26.00
N THR A 725 -64.66 -2.77 -26.34
CA THR A 725 -64.10 -3.77 -25.40
C THR A 725 -62.73 -3.32 -24.91
N GLY A 726 -62.44 -3.56 -23.62
CA GLY A 726 -61.16 -3.20 -22.99
C GLY A 726 -61.17 -1.88 -22.22
N LEU A 727 -62.33 -1.22 -22.06
CA LEU A 727 -62.45 -0.05 -21.18
C LEU A 727 -62.44 -0.44 -19.70
N ASP A 728 -61.71 0.32 -18.88
CA ASP A 728 -61.69 0.21 -17.42
C ASP A 728 -61.70 1.60 -16.74
N ASP A 729 -61.73 1.63 -15.41
CA ASP A 729 -61.81 2.84 -14.60
C ASP A 729 -60.52 3.67 -14.55
N THR A 730 -59.42 3.22 -15.19
CA THR A 730 -58.20 4.01 -15.40
C THR A 730 -58.23 4.85 -16.67
N MET A 731 -59.31 4.76 -17.47
CA MET A 731 -59.43 5.41 -18.78
C MET A 731 -60.41 6.59 -18.80
N GLU A 732 -60.26 7.44 -19.80
CA GLU A 732 -61.21 8.51 -20.14
C GLU A 732 -61.46 8.55 -21.66
N ILE A 733 -62.66 9.01 -22.04
CA ILE A 733 -63.08 9.10 -23.44
C ILE A 733 -63.45 10.53 -23.85
N SER A 734 -63.21 10.84 -25.13
CA SER A 734 -63.62 12.09 -25.78
C SER A 734 -64.52 11.78 -26.99
N LEU A 735 -65.67 12.44 -27.06
CA LEU A 735 -66.62 12.35 -28.19
C LEU A 735 -66.53 13.55 -29.15
N ASN A 736 -65.74 14.57 -28.82
CA ASN A 736 -65.70 15.86 -29.51
C ASN A 736 -64.29 16.22 -30.02
N GLY A 737 -63.53 15.23 -30.48
CA GLY A 737 -62.22 15.46 -31.13
C GLY A 737 -61.11 15.90 -30.17
N LYS A 738 -61.02 15.27 -28.99
CA LYS A 738 -60.04 15.50 -27.91
C LYS A 738 -60.25 16.78 -27.09
N LEU A 739 -61.31 17.56 -27.35
CA LEU A 739 -61.59 18.82 -26.65
C LEU A 739 -62.05 18.64 -25.19
N ASN A 740 -62.92 17.67 -24.91
CA ASN A 740 -63.38 17.34 -23.55
C ASN A 740 -63.23 15.85 -23.28
N TRP A 741 -62.67 15.51 -22.12
CA TRP A 741 -62.50 14.13 -21.66
C TRP A 741 -63.47 13.80 -20.53
N ILE A 742 -63.95 12.55 -20.52
CA ILE A 742 -64.96 12.05 -19.58
C ILE A 742 -64.43 10.73 -19.00
N ASP A 743 -64.23 10.68 -17.68
CA ASP A 743 -63.78 9.48 -16.96
C ASP A 743 -64.74 8.32 -17.21
N VAL A 744 -64.22 7.17 -17.64
CA VAL A 744 -65.00 5.95 -17.91
C VAL A 744 -65.78 5.52 -16.66
N ALA A 745 -65.23 5.71 -15.46
CA ALA A 745 -65.89 5.39 -14.20
C ALA A 745 -67.13 6.26 -13.92
N SER A 746 -67.25 7.43 -14.56
CA SER A 746 -68.40 8.33 -14.40
C SER A 746 -69.58 8.01 -15.32
N ILE A 747 -69.40 7.11 -16.29
CA ILE A 747 -70.38 6.85 -17.35
C ILE A 747 -71.22 5.61 -17.00
N GLN A 748 -72.47 5.82 -16.58
CA GLN A 748 -73.39 4.73 -16.22
C GLN A 748 -73.84 3.86 -17.42
N LYS A 749 -73.81 4.41 -18.64
CA LYS A 749 -74.17 3.69 -19.87
C LYS A 749 -73.52 4.35 -21.07
N PHE A 750 -72.76 3.57 -21.84
CA PHE A 750 -72.23 4.00 -23.14
C PHE A 750 -73.31 3.89 -24.22
N ASP A 751 -73.41 4.91 -25.07
CA ASP A 751 -74.16 4.88 -26.32
C ASP A 751 -73.26 5.32 -27.48
N PHE A 752 -72.77 4.36 -28.24
CA PHE A 752 -71.96 4.60 -29.43
C PHE A 752 -72.76 4.49 -30.74
N SER A 753 -74.10 4.47 -30.68
CA SER A 753 -74.94 4.38 -31.90
C SER A 753 -74.87 5.63 -32.78
N GLY A 754 -74.94 5.42 -34.09
CA GLY A 754 -74.83 6.49 -35.11
C GLY A 754 -73.39 6.80 -35.48
N ASP A 755 -73.20 7.73 -36.42
CA ASP A 755 -71.87 8.15 -36.88
C ASP A 755 -71.14 8.91 -35.76
N LYS A 756 -70.24 8.23 -35.04
CA LYS A 756 -69.52 8.77 -33.87
C LYS A 756 -68.03 8.44 -33.96
N THR A 757 -67.18 9.42 -33.65
CA THR A 757 -65.75 9.18 -33.40
C THR A 757 -65.50 9.28 -31.89
N VAL A 758 -65.01 8.19 -31.30
CA VAL A 758 -64.63 8.10 -29.90
C VAL A 758 -63.11 8.08 -29.82
N TRP A 759 -62.54 8.91 -28.97
CA TRP A 759 -61.14 8.85 -28.59
C TRP A 759 -61.04 8.28 -27.18
N VAL A 760 -60.09 7.38 -26.92
CA VAL A 760 -59.91 6.72 -25.62
C VAL A 760 -58.44 6.81 -25.20
N ARG A 761 -58.16 7.24 -23.97
CA ARG A 761 -56.81 7.23 -23.38
C ARG A 761 -56.84 6.83 -21.91
N TYR A 762 -55.67 6.51 -21.33
CA TYR A 762 -55.52 6.47 -19.87
C TYR A 762 -55.69 7.88 -19.30
N LYS A 763 -56.45 8.03 -18.22
CA LYS A 763 -56.73 9.32 -17.60
C LYS A 763 -55.51 9.86 -16.86
N ALA A 764 -55.38 11.18 -16.83
CA ALA A 764 -54.33 11.84 -16.05
C ALA A 764 -54.50 11.53 -14.55
N ILE A 765 -53.39 11.22 -13.86
CA ILE A 765 -53.38 10.95 -12.42
C ILE A 765 -52.64 12.10 -11.73
N SER A 766 -53.40 12.97 -11.04
CA SER A 766 -52.92 14.29 -10.59
C SER A 766 -52.31 15.05 -11.76
N ASP A 767 -51.03 15.38 -11.70
CA ASP A 767 -50.34 16.24 -12.64
C ASP A 767 -49.60 15.45 -13.74
N LEU A 768 -49.67 14.11 -13.71
CA LEU A 768 -49.03 13.23 -14.69
C LEU A 768 -49.72 13.29 -16.06
N LEU A 769 -48.94 13.06 -17.11
CA LEU A 769 -49.44 13.07 -18.49
C LEU A 769 -50.37 11.87 -18.77
N PRO A 770 -51.52 12.09 -19.44
CA PRO A 770 -52.34 11.01 -19.96
C PRO A 770 -51.66 10.36 -21.19
N GLY A 771 -51.93 9.08 -21.43
CA GLY A 771 -51.35 8.35 -22.56
C GLY A 771 -51.93 8.77 -23.93
N ARG A 772 -51.31 8.28 -25.02
CA ARG A 772 -51.80 8.55 -26.39
C ARG A 772 -53.21 7.97 -26.61
N ALA A 773 -54.06 8.79 -27.23
CA ALA A 773 -55.45 8.43 -27.48
C ALA A 773 -55.65 7.53 -28.71
N VAL A 774 -56.35 6.41 -28.52
CA VAL A 774 -56.82 5.52 -29.59
C VAL A 774 -58.10 6.09 -30.20
N LYS A 775 -58.16 6.15 -31.54
CA LYS A 775 -59.35 6.56 -32.29
C LYS A 775 -60.20 5.34 -32.65
N ILE A 776 -61.48 5.38 -32.31
CA ILE A 776 -62.48 4.39 -32.71
C ILE A 776 -63.59 5.13 -33.46
N VAL A 777 -64.04 4.58 -34.59
CA VAL A 777 -65.11 5.16 -35.42
C VAL A 777 -66.27 4.18 -35.47
N PHE A 778 -67.47 4.68 -35.19
CA PHE A 778 -68.74 3.98 -35.29
C PHE A 778 -69.57 4.56 -36.44
N THR A 779 -70.38 3.73 -37.07
CA THR A 779 -71.26 4.09 -38.18
C THR A 779 -72.73 3.77 -37.89
N ALA A 780 -73.65 4.47 -38.55
CA ALA A 780 -75.08 4.32 -38.33
C ALA A 780 -75.63 2.95 -38.79
N ASN A 781 -75.67 1.99 -37.86
CA ASN A 781 -76.36 0.70 -38.04
C ASN A 781 -77.88 0.90 -38.22
N GLY A 782 -78.42 0.42 -39.35
CA GLY A 782 -79.83 0.57 -39.73
C GLY A 782 -80.82 -0.35 -39.00
N ASP A 783 -82.03 0.18 -38.79
CA ASP A 783 -83.22 -0.39 -38.14
C ASP A 783 -83.43 -1.92 -38.13
N SER A 784 -83.89 -2.43 -36.97
CA SER A 784 -84.94 -3.46 -36.94
C SER A 784 -85.82 -3.48 -35.66
N ASN A 785 -86.69 -2.47 -35.56
CA ASN A 785 -88.14 -2.62 -35.40
C ASN A 785 -88.81 -3.14 -34.08
N ASN A 786 -89.89 -2.44 -33.72
CA ASN A 786 -91.00 -2.79 -32.79
C ASN A 786 -90.73 -2.91 -31.26
N GLY A 787 -91.45 -2.19 -30.38
CA GLY A 787 -92.37 -1.08 -30.64
C GLY A 787 -93.36 -0.75 -29.51
N ASN A 788 -94.09 0.35 -29.73
CA ASN A 788 -95.38 0.75 -29.14
C ASN A 788 -95.40 1.33 -27.70
N GLY A 789 -96.19 2.41 -27.50
CA GLY A 789 -96.90 2.62 -26.23
C GLY A 789 -96.77 3.94 -25.46
N SER A 790 -97.07 5.08 -26.08
CA SER A 790 -97.78 6.25 -25.50
C SER A 790 -97.36 6.96 -24.18
N THR A 791 -97.53 8.29 -24.22
CA THR A 791 -97.63 9.30 -23.14
C THR A 791 -98.66 8.95 -22.03
N PRO A 792 -98.65 9.57 -20.81
CA PRO A 792 -98.36 11.00 -20.59
C PRO A 792 -97.65 11.48 -19.29
N ASN A 793 -97.24 12.75 -19.35
CA ASN A 793 -96.88 13.62 -18.22
C ASN A 793 -98.09 13.83 -17.27
N PRO A 794 -97.88 13.99 -15.95
CA PRO A 794 -98.17 15.31 -15.38
C PRO A 794 -97.17 15.83 -14.32
N ASN A 795 -96.93 17.14 -14.40
CA ASN A 795 -96.42 18.06 -13.37
C ASN A 795 -97.48 18.19 -12.21
N PRO A 796 -97.33 19.02 -11.14
CA PRO A 796 -96.19 19.83 -10.69
C PRO A 796 -95.90 19.85 -9.16
N GLY A 797 -94.81 20.53 -8.77
CA GLY A 797 -94.66 21.16 -7.44
C GLY A 797 -93.20 21.23 -6.96
N GLY A 798 -92.64 22.35 -6.49
CA GLY A 798 -93.15 23.72 -6.38
C GLY A 798 -92.65 24.42 -5.11
N ASN A 799 -92.09 25.64 -5.25
CA ASN A 799 -91.65 26.58 -4.18
C ASN A 799 -90.43 26.19 -3.31
N THR A 800 -89.59 27.09 -2.78
CA THR A 800 -89.20 28.50 -3.14
C THR A 800 -88.06 28.95 -2.22
N GLY A 801 -87.23 29.90 -2.68
CA GLY A 801 -86.37 30.75 -1.83
C GLY A 801 -84.87 30.50 -2.05
N GLY A 802 -84.03 31.47 -2.44
CA GLY A 802 -84.25 32.89 -2.72
C GLY A 802 -83.50 33.80 -1.74
N GLY A 803 -82.31 34.29 -2.14
CA GLY A 803 -81.49 35.21 -1.36
C GLY A 803 -80.12 35.42 -2.02
N SER A 804 -79.65 36.67 -2.13
CA SER A 804 -78.46 37.05 -2.91
C SER A 804 -77.46 37.89 -2.10
N SER A 805 -76.20 37.85 -2.55
CA SER A 805 -75.17 38.91 -2.50
C SER A 805 -74.09 38.92 -1.39
N ALA A 806 -72.90 39.34 -1.85
CA ALA A 806 -71.81 40.05 -1.15
C ALA A 806 -70.64 39.27 -0.48
N THR A 807 -69.65 38.91 -1.32
CA THR A 807 -68.19 39.21 -1.19
C THR A 807 -67.57 39.62 0.17
N THR A 808 -66.63 38.81 0.68
CA THR A 808 -65.18 39.15 0.83
C THR A 808 -64.36 37.86 1.09
N PRO A 809 -63.02 37.85 0.88
CA PRO A 809 -62.26 36.60 0.74
C PRO A 809 -61.93 35.91 2.07
N ALA A 810 -62.05 34.59 2.10
CA ALA A 810 -61.49 33.74 3.15
C ALA A 810 -60.18 33.11 2.66
N THR A 811 -59.10 33.36 3.39
CA THR A 811 -57.75 32.83 3.13
C THR A 811 -57.76 31.30 3.15
N THR A 812 -57.47 30.66 2.02
CA THR A 812 -57.26 29.21 1.96
C THR A 812 -55.91 28.87 2.57
N THR A 813 -55.92 28.34 3.80
CA THR A 813 -54.76 27.67 4.38
C THR A 813 -54.36 26.50 3.48
N PRO A 814 -53.07 26.32 3.14
CA PRO A 814 -52.67 25.24 2.26
C PRO A 814 -52.85 23.89 2.98
N THR A 815 -53.64 23.00 2.40
CA THR A 815 -53.94 21.67 2.96
C THR A 815 -52.93 20.64 2.48
N THR A 816 -52.15 20.09 3.41
CA THR A 816 -51.29 18.92 3.20
C THR A 816 -52.11 17.71 2.75
N LYS A 817 -51.67 16.99 1.71
CA LYS A 817 -52.32 15.72 1.31
C LYS A 817 -51.87 14.60 2.27
N GLN A 818 -52.78 13.73 2.68
CA GLN A 818 -52.48 12.55 3.49
C GLN A 818 -53.10 11.29 2.88
N GLU A 819 -52.33 10.21 2.80
CA GLU A 819 -52.77 8.89 2.35
C GLU A 819 -52.33 7.79 3.33
N GLN A 820 -53.03 6.65 3.32
CA GLN A 820 -52.66 5.48 4.11
C GLN A 820 -52.20 4.34 3.21
N ILE A 821 -50.96 3.91 3.42
CA ILE A 821 -50.32 2.77 2.77
C ILE A 821 -50.29 1.63 3.79
N VAL A 822 -50.54 0.39 3.38
CA VAL A 822 -50.45 -0.78 4.27
C VAL A 822 -49.23 -1.59 3.89
N VAL A 823 -48.28 -1.73 4.82
CA VAL A 823 -47.03 -2.48 4.61
C VAL A 823 -46.96 -3.74 5.45
N ASP A 824 -46.09 -4.66 5.03
CA ASP A 824 -45.91 -5.96 5.65
C ASP A 824 -44.93 -5.91 6.83
N VAL A 825 -45.29 -6.61 7.90
CA VAL A 825 -44.40 -6.94 9.03
C VAL A 825 -43.98 -8.40 8.87
N ASN A 826 -42.71 -8.63 8.57
CA ASN A 826 -42.17 -9.92 8.15
C ASN A 826 -41.30 -10.57 9.24
N GLY A 827 -41.09 -11.88 9.16
CA GLY A 827 -40.04 -12.57 9.90
C GLY A 827 -38.67 -12.47 9.22
N ALA A 828 -37.63 -12.99 9.87
CA ALA A 828 -36.24 -12.97 9.35
C ALA A 828 -36.08 -13.56 7.93
N ASN A 829 -36.96 -14.48 7.53
CA ASN A 829 -36.95 -15.12 6.20
C ASN A 829 -37.92 -14.45 5.20
N GLY A 830 -38.33 -13.19 5.44
CA GLY A 830 -39.30 -12.48 4.59
C GLY A 830 -40.74 -12.99 4.65
N THR A 831 -41.04 -13.98 5.50
CA THR A 831 -42.40 -14.52 5.66
C THR A 831 -43.30 -13.51 6.36
N ASN A 832 -44.46 -13.20 5.76
CA ASN A 832 -45.40 -12.24 6.34
C ASN A 832 -45.98 -12.72 7.68
N LEU A 833 -45.80 -11.90 8.72
CA LEU A 833 -46.44 -12.07 10.02
C LEU A 833 -47.76 -11.30 10.03
N THR A 834 -47.72 -9.98 9.84
CA THR A 834 -48.94 -9.15 9.82
C THR A 834 -48.73 -7.92 8.92
N LYS A 835 -49.61 -6.92 9.02
CA LYS A 835 -49.53 -5.66 8.30
C LYS A 835 -49.65 -4.48 9.26
N THR A 836 -48.95 -3.39 8.95
CA THR A 836 -49.01 -2.13 9.70
C THR A 836 -49.30 -0.96 8.75
N PRO A 837 -50.13 0.01 9.14
CA PRO A 837 -50.35 1.20 8.33
C PRO A 837 -49.16 2.17 8.43
N ILE A 838 -48.90 2.83 7.30
CA ILE A 838 -48.07 4.03 7.15
C ILE A 838 -49.02 5.17 6.76
N THR A 839 -48.92 6.31 7.44
CA THR A 839 -49.53 7.56 6.98
C THR A 839 -48.48 8.35 6.23
N ARG A 840 -48.64 8.47 4.91
CA ARG A 840 -47.80 9.31 4.05
C ARG A 840 -48.43 10.69 3.94
N THR A 841 -47.64 11.73 4.23
CA THR A 841 -48.05 13.14 4.18
C THR A 841 -47.22 13.85 3.13
N THR A 842 -47.87 14.53 2.18
CA THR A 842 -47.21 15.47 1.26
C THR A 842 -47.47 16.88 1.78
N GLU A 843 -46.38 17.55 2.15
CA GLU A 843 -46.38 18.96 2.58
C GLU A 843 -46.53 19.92 1.38
N VAL A 844 -46.72 21.20 1.69
CA VAL A 844 -47.11 22.24 0.72
C VAL A 844 -46.00 22.56 -0.29
N ASP A 845 -44.76 22.31 0.12
CA ASP A 845 -43.53 22.41 -0.65
C ASP A 845 -43.21 21.15 -1.48
N GLY A 846 -44.09 20.13 -1.43
CA GLY A 846 -43.88 18.83 -2.06
C GLY A 846 -43.10 17.82 -1.19
N THR A 847 -42.63 18.20 0.00
CA THR A 847 -41.89 17.30 0.90
C THR A 847 -42.78 16.13 1.35
N ILE A 848 -42.32 14.89 1.14
CA ILE A 848 -43.04 13.67 1.53
C ILE A 848 -42.50 13.13 2.86
N LYS A 849 -43.38 12.85 3.83
CA LYS A 849 -43.04 12.28 5.14
C LYS A 849 -43.92 11.07 5.47
N ASP A 850 -43.31 9.98 5.93
CA ASP A 850 -43.99 8.74 6.30
C ASP A 850 -44.02 8.56 7.82
N LEU A 851 -45.19 8.22 8.36
CA LEU A 851 -45.39 7.91 9.77
C LEU A 851 -45.94 6.49 9.96
N VAL A 852 -45.13 5.59 10.52
CA VAL A 852 -45.48 4.20 10.79
C VAL A 852 -45.83 4.02 12.27
N LYS A 853 -47.00 3.46 12.58
CA LYS A 853 -47.43 3.21 13.97
C LYS A 853 -47.74 1.76 14.21
N MET A 854 -46.84 1.07 14.90
CA MET A 854 -47.01 -0.33 15.29
C MET A 854 -47.75 -0.40 16.65
N SER A 855 -49.06 -0.58 16.59
CA SER A 855 -49.93 -0.68 17.78
C SER A 855 -49.68 -1.96 18.60
N GLU A 856 -50.15 -1.97 19.86
CA GLU A 856 -50.06 -3.17 20.72
C GLU A 856 -50.71 -4.40 20.07
N ALA A 857 -51.84 -4.22 19.38
CA ALA A 857 -52.55 -5.30 18.70
C ALA A 857 -51.69 -5.93 17.58
N ILE A 858 -51.03 -5.09 16.77
CA ILE A 858 -50.12 -5.52 15.70
C ILE A 858 -48.91 -6.25 16.31
N ALA A 859 -48.29 -5.68 17.36
CA ALA A 859 -47.16 -6.31 18.05
C ALA A 859 -47.53 -7.68 18.62
N LYS A 860 -48.67 -7.80 19.29
CA LYS A 860 -49.17 -9.06 19.84
C LYS A 860 -49.46 -10.11 18.77
N GLU A 861 -49.97 -9.70 17.61
CA GLU A 861 -50.18 -10.60 16.46
C GLU A 861 -48.86 -11.08 15.87
N SER A 862 -47.89 -10.17 15.64
CA SER A 862 -46.54 -10.51 15.18
C SER A 862 -45.88 -11.54 16.08
N VAL A 863 -45.94 -11.34 17.40
CA VAL A 863 -45.42 -12.27 18.42
C VAL A 863 -46.09 -13.63 18.31
N GLY A 864 -47.42 -13.68 18.19
CA GLY A 864 -48.19 -14.92 18.09
C GLY A 864 -47.82 -15.74 16.86
N LYS A 865 -47.72 -15.11 15.70
CA LYS A 865 -47.36 -15.78 14.43
C LYS A 865 -45.89 -16.13 14.34
N ALA A 866 -44.98 -15.28 14.84
CA ALA A 866 -43.56 -15.60 14.88
C ALA A 866 -43.28 -16.83 15.77
N LYS A 867 -43.96 -16.95 16.92
CA LYS A 867 -43.88 -18.14 17.78
C LYS A 867 -44.42 -19.41 17.09
N GLN A 868 -45.46 -19.31 16.25
CA GLN A 868 -45.95 -20.45 15.44
C GLN A 868 -44.97 -20.86 14.34
N LEU A 869 -44.23 -19.90 13.76
CA LEU A 869 -43.30 -20.11 12.65
C LEU A 869 -41.84 -20.31 13.11
N ASN A 870 -41.59 -20.39 14.43
CA ASN A 870 -40.27 -20.47 15.05
C ASN A 870 -39.31 -19.34 14.60
N MET A 871 -39.81 -18.11 14.61
CA MET A 871 -39.09 -16.89 14.23
C MET A 871 -38.88 -15.96 15.44
N ASN A 872 -37.78 -15.21 15.42
CA ASN A 872 -37.34 -14.31 16.51
C ASN A 872 -37.15 -12.85 16.07
N THR A 873 -37.67 -12.45 14.91
CA THR A 873 -37.57 -11.07 14.40
C THR A 873 -38.92 -10.62 13.85
N ALA A 874 -39.31 -9.38 14.12
CA ALA A 874 -40.38 -8.66 13.45
C ALA A 874 -39.78 -7.50 12.66
N ARG A 875 -39.73 -7.64 11.32
CA ARG A 875 -39.18 -6.69 10.36
C ARG A 875 -40.30 -5.86 9.74
N ILE A 876 -40.34 -4.56 10.00
CA ILE A 876 -41.18 -3.60 9.30
C ILE A 876 -40.46 -3.23 8.00
N VAL A 877 -41.07 -3.46 6.83
CA VAL A 877 -40.50 -3.08 5.53
C VAL A 877 -41.23 -1.83 5.00
N ILE A 878 -40.47 -0.76 4.75
CA ILE A 878 -41.00 0.54 4.33
C ILE A 878 -40.48 0.82 2.90
N PRO A 879 -41.32 0.66 1.85
CA PRO A 879 -40.89 0.78 0.47
C PRO A 879 -40.81 2.25 0.02
N ASP A 880 -39.69 2.63 -0.58
CA ASP A 880 -39.49 3.93 -1.22
C ASP A 880 -38.66 3.79 -2.52
N ALA A 881 -39.09 2.91 -3.42
CA ALA A 881 -38.37 2.58 -4.65
C ALA A 881 -38.15 3.75 -5.63
N LYS A 882 -38.73 4.93 -5.38
CA LYS A 882 -38.47 6.18 -6.11
C LYS A 882 -37.62 7.18 -5.32
N ASP A 883 -37.18 6.81 -4.12
CA ASP A 883 -36.51 7.66 -3.13
C ASP A 883 -37.21 9.01 -2.93
N ALA A 884 -38.54 8.99 -2.79
CA ALA A 884 -39.37 10.19 -2.71
C ALA A 884 -39.59 10.66 -1.25
N VAL A 885 -39.46 9.79 -0.26
CA VAL A 885 -39.73 10.10 1.16
C VAL A 885 -38.54 10.80 1.81
N SER A 886 -38.73 12.04 2.27
CA SER A 886 -37.68 12.87 2.87
C SER A 886 -37.52 12.65 4.38
N GLU A 887 -38.55 12.14 5.07
CA GLU A 887 -38.48 11.75 6.48
C GLU A 887 -39.35 10.51 6.72
N THR A 888 -38.80 9.50 7.41
CA THR A 888 -39.57 8.35 7.89
C THR A 888 -39.53 8.30 9.40
N ARG A 889 -40.70 8.31 10.05
CA ARG A 889 -40.86 8.25 11.50
C ARG A 889 -41.61 6.99 11.89
N ILE A 890 -41.04 6.19 12.78
CA ILE A 890 -41.59 4.93 13.29
C ILE A 890 -41.89 5.13 14.77
N GLU A 891 -43.11 4.80 15.21
CA GLU A 891 -43.54 4.92 16.61
C GLU A 891 -44.14 3.60 17.13
N LEU A 892 -43.62 3.10 18.24
CA LEU A 892 -44.11 1.96 19.00
C LEU A 892 -44.50 2.42 20.40
N PRO A 893 -45.78 2.40 20.78
CA PRO A 893 -46.18 2.64 22.16
C PRO A 893 -45.53 1.63 23.11
N LYS A 894 -45.25 2.02 24.35
CA LYS A 894 -44.72 1.19 25.45
C LYS A 894 -45.37 -0.19 25.54
N ALA A 895 -46.69 -0.26 25.34
CA ALA A 895 -47.43 -1.51 25.32
C ALA A 895 -47.00 -2.44 24.17
N ALA A 896 -46.76 -1.91 22.96
CA ALA A 896 -46.25 -2.67 21.82
C ALA A 896 -44.79 -3.12 22.03
N VAL A 897 -43.93 -2.24 22.55
CA VAL A 897 -42.54 -2.57 22.94
C VAL A 897 -42.53 -3.74 23.92
N LYS A 898 -43.41 -3.70 24.94
CA LYS A 898 -43.57 -4.78 25.90
C LYS A 898 -44.02 -6.10 25.25
N GLN A 899 -44.99 -6.08 24.32
CA GLN A 899 -45.40 -7.30 23.61
C GLN A 899 -44.22 -7.95 22.85
N LEU A 900 -43.34 -7.15 22.23
CA LEU A 900 -42.14 -7.67 21.54
C LEU A 900 -41.13 -8.28 22.52
N ASN A 901 -40.89 -7.62 23.67
CA ASN A 901 -40.04 -8.11 24.74
C ASN A 901 -40.56 -9.42 25.36
N ASP A 902 -41.82 -9.46 25.79
CA ASP A 902 -42.51 -10.67 26.28
C ASP A 902 -42.62 -11.76 25.18
N GLY A 903 -42.49 -11.32 23.93
CA GLY A 903 -42.38 -12.16 22.73
C GLY A 903 -41.04 -12.85 22.56
N GLY A 904 -39.95 -12.23 22.98
CA GLY A 904 -38.59 -12.64 22.63
C GLY A 904 -38.18 -12.28 21.19
N LEU A 905 -38.76 -11.24 20.60
CA LEU A 905 -38.45 -10.82 19.22
C LEU A 905 -37.48 -9.63 19.17
N ASN A 906 -36.57 -9.67 18.21
CA ASN A 906 -35.89 -8.48 17.69
C ASN A 906 -36.88 -7.62 16.90
N LEU A 907 -36.74 -6.30 16.97
CA LEU A 907 -37.42 -5.37 16.07
C LEU A 907 -36.44 -4.97 14.97
N GLU A 908 -36.85 -5.11 13.71
CA GLU A 908 -36.07 -4.63 12.58
C GLU A 908 -36.90 -3.63 11.77
N ILE A 909 -36.30 -2.54 11.33
CA ILE A 909 -36.93 -1.51 10.49
C ILE A 909 -36.09 -1.43 9.22
N SER A 910 -36.64 -1.87 8.10
CA SER A 910 -35.98 -1.87 6.80
C SER A 910 -36.56 -0.73 5.96
N THR A 911 -35.78 0.33 5.77
CA THR A 911 -36.03 1.38 4.77
C THR A 911 -35.05 1.22 3.61
N GLU A 912 -35.31 1.87 2.48
CA GLU A 912 -34.38 1.91 1.35
C GLU A 912 -33.01 2.51 1.71
N ASN A 913 -32.95 3.44 2.68
CA ASN A 913 -31.74 4.21 3.00
C ASN A 913 -30.98 3.70 4.23
N ALA A 914 -31.64 2.97 5.13
CA ALA A 914 -31.03 2.34 6.30
C ALA A 914 -31.87 1.16 6.83
N ILE A 915 -31.20 0.15 7.36
CA ILE A 915 -31.82 -0.92 8.15
C ILE A 915 -31.41 -0.75 9.61
N ILE A 916 -32.39 -0.77 10.51
CA ILE A 916 -32.20 -0.60 11.96
C ILE A 916 -32.64 -1.89 12.65
N SER A 917 -31.71 -2.59 13.30
CA SER A 917 -31.96 -3.84 14.03
C SER A 917 -31.78 -3.62 15.53
N VAL A 918 -32.89 -3.65 16.25
CA VAL A 918 -32.95 -3.54 17.72
C VAL A 918 -33.03 -4.95 18.31
N PRO A 919 -31.94 -5.46 18.92
CA PRO A 919 -31.92 -6.82 19.45
C PRO A 919 -32.74 -6.91 20.75
N THR A 920 -33.24 -8.12 21.06
CA THR A 920 -34.12 -8.34 22.24
C THR A 920 -33.50 -7.84 23.55
N LYS A 921 -32.17 -7.94 23.70
CA LYS A 921 -31.42 -7.44 24.87
C LYS A 921 -31.52 -5.93 25.08
N SER A 922 -31.75 -5.17 24.01
CA SER A 922 -31.86 -3.71 24.04
C SER A 922 -33.30 -3.25 24.23
N ILE A 923 -34.28 -4.07 23.81
CA ILE A 923 -35.71 -3.90 24.16
C ILE A 923 -35.93 -4.25 25.64
N ALA A 924 -35.21 -5.24 26.17
CA ALA A 924 -35.27 -5.64 27.57
C ALA A 924 -34.85 -4.50 28.50
N GLY A 925 -35.80 -4.03 29.32
CA GLY A 925 -35.63 -2.88 30.23
C GLY A 925 -36.06 -1.54 29.65
N PHE A 926 -36.43 -1.45 28.37
CA PHE A 926 -36.92 -0.21 27.76
C PHE A 926 -38.42 0.00 28.06
N ASP A 927 -38.72 0.75 29.12
CA ASP A 927 -40.08 0.88 29.69
C ASP A 927 -40.82 2.17 29.26
N GLN A 928 -40.63 2.61 28.01
CA GLN A 928 -41.23 3.82 27.44
C GLN A 928 -41.67 3.62 25.97
N ASP A 929 -42.38 4.60 25.41
CA ASP A 929 -42.69 4.61 23.97
C ASP A 929 -41.36 4.70 23.18
N LEU A 930 -41.19 3.88 22.15
CA LEU A 930 -39.99 3.85 21.31
C LEU A 930 -40.28 4.56 19.99
N TYR A 931 -39.37 5.44 19.54
CA TYR A 931 -39.43 6.00 18.20
C TYR A 931 -38.09 5.91 17.46
N PHE A 932 -38.16 5.89 16.13
CA PHE A 932 -37.03 6.17 15.24
C PHE A 932 -37.46 7.22 14.23
N ARG A 933 -36.61 8.21 13.94
CA ARG A 933 -36.77 9.19 12.87
C ARG A 933 -35.56 9.06 11.95
N VAL A 934 -35.80 8.84 10.67
CA VAL A 934 -34.78 8.59 9.63
C VAL A 934 -34.91 9.66 8.56
N VAL A 935 -33.84 10.41 8.32
CA VAL A 935 -33.79 11.54 7.38
C VAL A 935 -32.59 11.36 6.44
N PRO A 936 -32.82 10.97 5.17
CA PRO A 936 -31.74 10.95 4.19
C PRO A 936 -31.37 12.38 3.78
N LEU A 937 -30.07 12.71 3.72
CA LEU A 937 -29.63 14.03 3.27
C LEU A 937 -29.71 14.14 1.74
N LYS A 938 -30.88 14.58 1.26
CA LYS A 938 -31.22 14.65 -0.17
C LYS A 938 -30.69 15.90 -0.88
N LYS A 939 -30.49 17.02 -0.17
CA LYS A 939 -29.97 18.24 -0.79
C LYS A 939 -28.46 18.15 -0.97
N GLU A 940 -27.99 18.54 -2.15
CA GLU A 940 -26.56 18.49 -2.48
C GLU A 940 -25.71 19.44 -1.61
N SER A 941 -26.25 20.59 -1.19
CA SER A 941 -25.57 21.50 -0.26
C SER A 941 -25.30 20.86 1.09
N GLU A 942 -26.32 20.23 1.69
CA GLU A 942 -26.23 19.53 2.97
C GLU A 942 -25.29 18.32 2.88
N ARG A 943 -25.31 17.58 1.76
CA ARG A 943 -24.32 16.52 1.49
C ARG A 943 -22.89 17.04 1.45
N LYS A 944 -22.64 18.10 0.67
CA LYS A 944 -21.30 18.71 0.55
C LYS A 944 -20.79 19.24 1.89
N GLU A 945 -21.65 19.82 2.73
CA GLU A 945 -21.26 20.25 4.07
C GLU A 945 -20.87 19.09 5.00
N VAL A 946 -21.57 17.95 4.95
CA VAL A 946 -21.16 16.75 5.72
C VAL A 946 -19.87 16.15 5.17
N GLU A 947 -19.72 16.07 3.85
CA GLU A 947 -18.51 15.57 3.18
C GLU A 947 -17.27 16.44 3.48
N GLU A 948 -17.39 17.77 3.37
CA GLU A 948 -16.31 18.69 3.67
C GLU A 948 -15.91 18.68 5.15
N ARG A 949 -16.85 18.44 6.06
CA ARG A 949 -16.54 18.25 7.49
C ARG A 949 -15.82 16.92 7.73
N ALA A 950 -16.20 15.83 7.05
CA ALA A 950 -15.48 14.56 7.13
C ALA A 950 -14.03 14.68 6.61
N LYS A 951 -13.80 15.34 5.46
CA LYS A 951 -12.45 15.61 4.91
C LYS A 951 -11.55 16.43 5.85
N LYS A 952 -12.14 17.34 6.63
CA LYS A 952 -11.42 18.25 7.53
C LYS A 952 -11.28 17.70 8.95
N GLU A 953 -11.77 16.50 9.22
CA GLU A 953 -11.76 15.94 10.57
C GLU A 953 -10.38 15.42 10.97
N ARG A 954 -9.92 15.81 12.18
CA ARG A 954 -8.60 15.45 12.69
C ARG A 954 -8.43 13.94 12.83
N LEU A 955 -9.48 13.22 13.21
CA LEU A 955 -9.45 11.75 13.30
C LEU A 955 -9.11 11.08 11.96
N ILE A 956 -9.56 11.65 10.84
CA ILE A 956 -9.27 11.10 9.51
C ILE A 956 -7.89 11.57 9.03
N GLN A 957 -7.54 12.84 9.24
CA GLN A 957 -6.21 13.38 8.89
C GLN A 957 -5.06 12.78 9.70
N GLN A 958 -5.32 12.23 10.89
CA GLN A 958 -4.32 11.53 11.72
C GLN A 958 -3.98 10.11 11.23
N ILE A 959 -4.89 9.48 10.47
CA ILE A 959 -4.70 8.12 9.91
C ILE A 959 -3.71 8.17 8.74
N THR A 960 -3.95 9.10 7.81
CA THR A 960 -2.99 9.44 6.75
C THR A 960 -3.06 10.95 6.50
N PRO A 961 -1.99 11.71 6.75
CA PRO A 961 -1.91 13.10 6.29
C PRO A 961 -2.11 13.13 4.77
N ASN A 962 -3.07 13.93 4.30
CA ASN A 962 -3.49 14.03 2.88
C ASN A 962 -4.24 12.80 2.30
N SER A 963 -4.89 11.94 3.10
CA SER A 963 -5.81 10.91 2.54
C SER A 963 -6.99 11.53 1.80
N ASN A 964 -7.30 11.00 0.60
CA ASN A 964 -8.58 11.28 -0.04
C ASN A 964 -9.71 10.64 0.78
N VAL A 965 -10.71 11.44 1.12
CA VAL A 965 -11.96 10.98 1.73
C VAL A 965 -13.05 11.11 0.69
N LYS A 966 -13.61 9.99 0.25
CA LYS A 966 -14.72 9.94 -0.70
C LYS A 966 -15.97 9.41 -0.01
N VAL A 967 -17.06 10.19 -0.02
CA VAL A 967 -18.37 9.68 0.40
C VAL A 967 -18.89 8.71 -0.68
N LEU A 968 -19.26 7.50 -0.26
CA LEU A 968 -19.83 6.50 -1.17
C LEU A 968 -21.35 6.55 -1.20
N ALA A 969 -22.00 6.52 -0.04
CA ALA A 969 -23.44 6.54 0.08
C ALA A 969 -23.92 7.86 0.69
N ARG A 970 -25.15 8.26 0.34
CA ARG A 970 -25.77 9.49 0.85
C ARG A 970 -25.86 9.43 2.38
N PRO A 971 -25.45 10.48 3.12
CA PRO A 971 -25.57 10.50 4.56
C PRO A 971 -27.01 10.32 5.03
N VAL A 972 -27.19 9.67 6.18
CA VAL A 972 -28.50 9.47 6.81
C VAL A 972 -28.40 9.92 8.26
N GLU A 973 -29.27 10.85 8.66
CA GLU A 973 -29.50 11.20 10.06
C GLU A 973 -30.55 10.23 10.65
N ILE A 974 -30.23 9.63 11.80
CA ILE A 974 -31.16 8.75 12.53
C ILE A 974 -31.24 9.24 13.98
N GLU A 975 -32.45 9.56 14.44
CA GLU A 975 -32.73 9.97 15.82
C GLU A 975 -33.64 8.95 16.53
N THR A 976 -33.40 8.74 17.82
CA THR A 976 -34.25 7.93 18.70
C THR A 976 -34.05 8.31 20.17
N ASN A 977 -35.03 7.98 21.01
CA ASN A 977 -34.91 8.00 22.46
C ASN A 977 -34.23 6.75 23.06
N MET A 978 -33.74 5.82 22.24
CA MET A 978 -33.03 4.60 22.69
C MET A 978 -31.53 4.81 22.95
N GLN A 979 -31.19 5.93 23.59
CA GLN A 979 -29.81 6.31 23.94
C GLN A 979 -29.20 5.34 24.97
N SER A 980 -27.89 5.05 24.87
CA SER A 980 -27.16 4.10 25.73
C SER A 980 -27.60 2.63 25.63
N HIS A 981 -28.44 2.26 24.66
CA HIS A 981 -28.74 0.87 24.32
C HIS A 981 -28.12 0.52 22.96
N GLU A 982 -27.57 -0.69 22.82
CA GLU A 982 -26.95 -1.12 21.56
C GLU A 982 -27.99 -1.38 20.46
N VAL A 983 -27.74 -0.83 19.27
CA VAL A 983 -28.51 -1.08 18.05
C VAL A 983 -27.56 -1.34 16.90
N THR A 984 -27.90 -2.32 16.07
CA THR A 984 -27.15 -2.61 14.86
C THR A 984 -27.78 -1.85 13.69
N LEU A 985 -26.99 -1.03 13.02
CA LEU A 985 -27.36 -0.31 11.81
C LEU A 985 -26.70 -0.97 10.61
N THR A 986 -27.42 -1.05 9.50
CA THR A 986 -26.86 -1.46 8.21
C THR A 986 -27.18 -0.42 7.14
N LEU A 987 -26.15 0.18 6.56
CA LEU A 987 -26.27 1.15 5.47
C LEU A 987 -26.06 0.44 4.11
N PRO A 988 -27.04 0.47 3.19
CA PRO A 988 -26.89 -0.13 1.86
C PRO A 988 -25.81 0.58 1.01
N LEU A 989 -25.01 -0.21 0.30
CA LEU A 989 -23.94 0.30 -0.58
C LEU A 989 -24.48 0.72 -1.96
N ARG A 990 -25.48 0.00 -2.49
CA ARG A 990 -26.07 0.26 -3.82
C ARG A 990 -24.97 0.38 -4.91
N ASP A 991 -25.22 1.17 -5.95
CA ASP A 991 -24.31 1.39 -7.09
C ASP A 991 -23.09 2.27 -6.79
N SER A 992 -22.78 2.56 -5.51
CA SER A 992 -21.66 3.45 -5.13
C SER A 992 -20.27 2.78 -5.22
N LEU A 993 -20.24 1.45 -5.28
CA LEU A 993 -19.02 0.67 -5.35
C LEU A 993 -18.47 0.60 -6.79
N PRO A 994 -17.14 0.61 -6.99
CA PRO A 994 -16.55 0.35 -8.29
C PRO A 994 -16.95 -1.03 -8.84
N THR A 995 -17.16 -1.12 -10.16
CA THR A 995 -17.46 -2.39 -10.84
C THR A 995 -16.21 -3.18 -11.24
N ASP A 996 -15.04 -2.54 -11.23
CA ASP A 996 -13.75 -3.22 -11.41
C ASP A 996 -13.36 -3.99 -10.13
N PRO A 997 -12.99 -5.28 -10.20
CA PRO A 997 -12.69 -6.09 -9.02
C PRO A 997 -11.54 -5.58 -8.14
N ALA A 998 -10.53 -4.91 -8.70
CA ALA A 998 -9.40 -4.40 -7.94
C ALA A 998 -9.76 -3.09 -7.23
N ALA A 999 -10.41 -2.16 -7.94
CA ALA A 999 -10.94 -0.93 -7.35
C ALA A 999 -12.06 -1.21 -6.33
N LEU A 1000 -12.89 -2.24 -6.56
CA LEU A 1000 -13.88 -2.74 -5.60
C LEU A 1000 -13.21 -3.22 -4.33
N GLN A 1001 -12.21 -4.10 -4.44
CA GLN A 1001 -11.47 -4.60 -3.28
C GLN A 1001 -10.76 -3.46 -2.54
N GLN A 1002 -10.16 -2.50 -3.26
CA GLN A 1002 -9.51 -1.33 -2.66
C GLN A 1002 -10.50 -0.38 -1.97
N ALA A 1003 -11.70 -0.20 -2.51
CA ALA A 1003 -12.76 0.57 -1.88
C ALA A 1003 -13.26 -0.13 -0.61
N LEU A 1004 -13.56 -1.43 -0.67
CA LEU A 1004 -13.97 -2.25 0.48
C LEU A 1004 -12.90 -2.31 1.57
N ASP A 1005 -11.63 -2.43 1.19
CA ASP A 1005 -10.47 -2.43 2.09
C ASP A 1005 -10.36 -1.13 2.90
N ASN A 1006 -10.77 0.00 2.31
CA ASN A 1006 -10.63 1.34 2.87
C ASN A 1006 -11.96 1.95 3.33
N LEU A 1007 -13.01 1.13 3.46
CA LEU A 1007 -14.37 1.54 3.77
C LEU A 1007 -14.60 1.73 5.27
N ALA A 1008 -15.26 2.83 5.65
CA ALA A 1008 -15.65 3.13 7.02
C ALA A 1008 -16.95 3.95 7.07
N VAL A 1009 -17.54 4.02 8.27
CA VAL A 1009 -18.68 4.89 8.60
C VAL A 1009 -18.16 6.01 9.50
N TYR A 1010 -18.21 7.23 9.00
CA TYR A 1010 -17.99 8.45 9.78
C TYR A 1010 -19.30 8.82 10.48
N ILE A 1011 -19.21 9.08 11.79
CA ILE A 1011 -20.34 9.36 12.67
C ILE A 1011 -20.10 10.70 13.35
N GLU A 1012 -21.07 11.60 13.29
CA GLU A 1012 -21.02 12.90 13.96
C GLU A 1012 -22.17 13.03 14.96
N HIS A 1013 -21.85 12.92 16.25
CA HIS A 1013 -22.82 12.91 17.33
C HIS A 1013 -23.37 14.30 17.64
N SER A 1014 -24.60 14.34 18.16
CA SER A 1014 -25.30 15.58 18.54
C SER A 1014 -24.68 16.31 19.74
N ASP A 1015 -23.78 15.64 20.49
CA ASP A 1015 -22.93 16.26 21.52
C ASP A 1015 -21.62 16.85 20.97
N GLY A 1016 -21.41 16.79 19.64
CA GLY A 1016 -20.22 17.25 18.94
C GLY A 1016 -19.05 16.25 18.91
N THR A 1017 -19.18 15.09 19.58
CA THR A 1017 -18.19 14.02 19.47
C THR A 1017 -18.28 13.33 18.11
N LYS A 1018 -17.17 12.76 17.62
CA LYS A 1018 -17.09 12.16 16.29
C LYS A 1018 -16.35 10.84 16.34
N GLU A 1019 -16.76 9.90 15.50
CA GLU A 1019 -16.21 8.55 15.44
C GLU A 1019 -16.03 8.12 13.98
N LEU A 1020 -15.09 7.18 13.76
CA LEU A 1020 -14.89 6.50 12.49
C LEU A 1020 -14.89 5.00 12.77
N ILE A 1021 -15.87 4.28 12.25
CA ILE A 1021 -16.08 2.85 12.52
C ILE A 1021 -16.01 2.07 11.21
N GLN A 1022 -15.10 1.10 11.08
CA GLN A 1022 -15.21 0.10 10.01
C GLN A 1022 -16.36 -0.85 10.34
N GLY A 1023 -17.41 -0.82 9.53
CA GLY A 1023 -18.50 -1.79 9.62
C GLY A 1023 -18.19 -3.07 8.83
N LYS A 1024 -18.95 -4.12 9.11
CA LYS A 1024 -18.86 -5.42 8.47
C LYS A 1024 -19.68 -5.45 7.18
N LEU A 1025 -19.08 -5.90 6.08
CA LEU A 1025 -19.81 -6.17 4.84
C LEU A 1025 -20.81 -7.32 5.05
N VAL A 1026 -22.08 -7.07 4.71
CA VAL A 1026 -23.19 -8.04 4.78
C VAL A 1026 -24.01 -8.02 3.49
N LYS A 1027 -24.67 -9.15 3.19
CA LYS A 1027 -25.67 -9.21 2.11
C LYS A 1027 -27.06 -8.92 2.66
N LEU A 1028 -27.78 -8.06 1.97
CA LEU A 1028 -29.15 -7.67 2.25
C LEU A 1028 -30.14 -8.67 1.62
N SER A 1029 -31.42 -8.58 2.01
CA SER A 1029 -32.46 -9.53 1.60
C SER A 1029 -32.83 -9.47 0.11
N ASP A 1030 -32.46 -8.40 -0.59
CA ASP A 1030 -32.56 -8.21 -2.03
C ASP A 1030 -31.29 -8.67 -2.78
N SER A 1031 -30.32 -9.26 -2.07
CA SER A 1031 -28.97 -9.63 -2.53
C SER A 1031 -28.00 -8.47 -2.78
N SER A 1032 -28.38 -7.22 -2.49
CA SER A 1032 -27.44 -6.10 -2.49
C SER A 1032 -26.48 -6.17 -1.29
N GLU A 1033 -25.44 -5.34 -1.29
CA GLU A 1033 -24.44 -5.29 -0.22
C GLU A 1033 -24.66 -4.08 0.69
N GLY A 1034 -24.33 -4.23 1.97
CA GLY A 1034 -24.47 -3.19 2.99
C GLY A 1034 -23.40 -3.30 4.06
N ILE A 1035 -23.20 -2.23 4.82
CA ILE A 1035 -22.22 -2.14 5.92
C ILE A 1035 -22.94 -2.13 7.25
N GLU A 1036 -22.76 -3.21 8.01
CA GLU A 1036 -23.34 -3.50 9.33
C GLU A 1036 -22.40 -3.04 10.46
N PHE A 1037 -22.88 -2.21 11.37
CA PHE A 1037 -22.12 -1.71 12.52
C PHE A 1037 -23.05 -1.52 13.73
N THR A 1038 -22.49 -1.50 14.94
CA THR A 1038 -23.28 -1.34 16.18
C THR A 1038 -22.98 0.00 16.83
N VAL A 1039 -24.03 0.68 17.29
CA VAL A 1039 -23.98 2.00 17.92
C VAL A 1039 -24.81 2.03 19.19
N ASN A 1040 -24.49 2.96 20.10
CA ASN A 1040 -25.26 3.25 21.31
C ASN A 1040 -25.67 4.74 21.44
N LYS A 1041 -25.27 5.55 20.44
CA LYS A 1041 -25.65 6.94 20.20
C LYS A 1041 -26.19 7.06 18.76
N PHE A 1042 -27.04 8.06 18.52
CA PHE A 1042 -27.82 8.20 17.29
C PHE A 1042 -27.70 9.62 16.74
N SER A 1043 -27.43 9.72 15.43
CA SER A 1043 -26.61 10.80 14.85
C SER A 1043 -26.67 10.83 13.32
N THR A 1044 -25.81 11.63 12.69
CA THR A 1044 -25.57 11.58 11.24
C THR A 1044 -24.52 10.52 10.90
N PHE A 1045 -24.89 9.58 10.04
CA PHE A 1045 -24.03 8.49 9.57
C PHE A 1045 -23.66 8.71 8.10
N THR A 1046 -22.35 8.73 7.82
CA THR A 1046 -21.80 8.97 6.48
C THR A 1046 -20.85 7.86 6.10
N LEU A 1047 -21.12 7.19 4.97
CA LEU A 1047 -20.25 6.14 4.48
C LEU A 1047 -19.09 6.72 3.67
N VAL A 1048 -17.86 6.47 4.08
CA VAL A 1048 -16.64 7.03 3.49
C VAL A 1048 -15.62 5.95 3.10
N VAL A 1049 -14.93 6.16 1.99
CA VAL A 1049 -13.64 5.52 1.70
C VAL A 1049 -12.54 6.50 2.10
N VAL A 1050 -11.57 6.02 2.88
CA VAL A 1050 -10.41 6.80 3.35
C VAL A 1050 -9.14 6.14 2.81
N ASP A 1051 -8.48 6.78 1.85
CA ASP A 1051 -7.29 6.21 1.21
C ASP A 1051 -6.19 5.91 2.23
N GLY A 1052 -5.68 4.68 2.18
CA GLY A 1052 -4.65 4.21 3.11
C GLY A 1052 -5.18 3.71 4.45
N LEU A 1053 -6.50 3.68 4.70
CA LEU A 1053 -7.07 3.13 5.94
C LEU A 1053 -6.56 1.70 6.22
N LYS A 1054 -6.52 0.80 5.22
CA LYS A 1054 -5.91 -0.54 5.39
C LYS A 1054 -4.39 -0.51 5.48
N ALA A 1055 -3.71 0.43 4.82
CA ALA A 1055 -2.26 0.55 4.84
C ALA A 1055 -1.73 1.07 6.19
N SER A 1056 -2.50 1.94 6.86
CA SER A 1056 -2.26 2.36 8.25
C SER A 1056 -2.44 1.23 9.26
N GLN A 1057 -3.12 0.13 8.88
CA GLN A 1057 -3.20 -1.12 9.64
C GLN A 1057 -2.10 -2.13 9.22
N GLY A 1058 -0.99 -1.66 8.65
CA GLY A 1058 0.14 -2.53 8.29
C GLY A 1058 0.61 -3.36 9.49
N SER A 1059 0.80 -4.68 9.29
CA SER A 1059 1.04 -5.70 10.33
C SER A 1059 1.90 -5.17 11.48
N HIS A 1060 1.20 -4.77 12.56
CA HIS A 1060 1.84 -4.27 13.76
C HIS A 1060 2.16 -5.46 14.66
N ASN A 1061 3.43 -5.63 15.04
CA ASN A 1061 3.78 -6.63 16.03
C ASN A 1061 2.90 -6.50 17.30
N PRO A 1062 2.40 -7.62 17.86
CA PRO A 1062 1.54 -7.58 19.04
C PRO A 1062 2.32 -7.00 20.22
N TYR A 1063 1.79 -5.93 20.82
CA TYR A 1063 2.44 -5.30 21.97
C TYR A 1063 2.06 -5.98 23.29
N ILE A 1064 0.93 -6.68 23.32
CA ILE A 1064 0.45 -7.45 24.47
C ILE A 1064 0.23 -8.92 24.08
N ASN A 1065 0.42 -9.82 25.04
CA ASN A 1065 0.06 -11.23 24.92
C ASN A 1065 -0.95 -11.60 26.02
N GLY A 1066 -1.73 -12.66 25.79
CA GLY A 1066 -2.52 -13.32 26.82
C GLY A 1066 -1.70 -14.30 27.66
N PHE A 1067 -2.36 -14.88 28.66
CA PHE A 1067 -1.84 -15.90 29.57
C PHE A 1067 -2.27 -17.29 29.10
N GLY A 1068 -1.72 -17.74 27.97
CA GLY A 1068 -2.21 -18.93 27.27
C GLY A 1068 -3.50 -18.59 26.50
N ALA A 1069 -4.60 -19.25 26.83
CA ALA A 1069 -5.90 -19.02 26.18
C ALA A 1069 -6.65 -17.78 26.71
N ASP A 1070 -6.32 -17.28 27.91
CA ASP A 1070 -7.05 -16.17 28.54
C ASP A 1070 -6.29 -14.84 28.39
N PHE A 1071 -6.98 -13.76 28.04
CA PHE A 1071 -6.44 -12.40 28.02
C PHE A 1071 -6.41 -11.76 29.41
N ARG A 1072 -7.39 -12.07 30.26
CA ARG A 1072 -7.70 -11.47 31.57
C ARG A 1072 -8.04 -9.98 31.47
N PRO A 1073 -9.16 -9.60 30.81
CA PRO A 1073 -9.49 -8.20 30.52
C PRO A 1073 -9.63 -7.34 31.79
N ASP A 1074 -10.29 -7.87 32.82
CA ASP A 1074 -10.56 -7.16 34.08
C ASP A 1074 -9.40 -7.19 35.09
N ALA A 1075 -8.32 -7.94 34.82
CA ALA A 1075 -7.18 -7.97 35.72
C ALA A 1075 -6.41 -6.64 35.65
N PHE A 1076 -6.00 -6.10 36.80
CA PHE A 1076 -5.22 -4.86 36.83
C PHE A 1076 -3.84 -5.05 36.19
N VAL A 1077 -3.45 -4.11 35.32
CA VAL A 1077 -2.16 -4.17 34.63
C VAL A 1077 -1.01 -3.73 35.55
N THR A 1078 0.08 -4.51 35.58
CA THR A 1078 1.27 -4.16 36.38
C THR A 1078 2.17 -3.15 35.66
N ARG A 1079 3.02 -2.45 36.41
CA ARG A 1079 3.98 -1.49 35.85
C ARG A 1079 4.99 -2.15 34.91
N ALA A 1080 5.43 -3.37 35.19
CA ALA A 1080 6.26 -4.17 34.28
C ALA A 1080 5.52 -4.54 32.98
N GLN A 1081 4.24 -4.90 33.06
CA GLN A 1081 3.41 -5.13 31.87
C GLN A 1081 3.24 -3.86 31.04
N MET A 1082 3.02 -2.71 31.68
CA MET A 1082 2.94 -1.42 30.98
C MET A 1082 4.26 -1.08 30.28
N ALA A 1083 5.41 -1.21 30.95
CA ALA A 1083 6.72 -0.99 30.35
C ALA A 1083 6.94 -1.88 29.11
N ALA A 1084 6.60 -3.18 29.19
CA ALA A 1084 6.69 -4.11 28.08
C ALA A 1084 5.82 -3.73 26.87
N MET A 1085 4.62 -3.21 27.11
CA MET A 1085 3.73 -2.75 26.03
C MET A 1085 4.26 -1.47 25.34
N LEU A 1086 4.87 -0.56 26.11
CA LEU A 1086 5.49 0.66 25.59
C LEU A 1086 6.78 0.35 24.81
N ALA A 1087 7.68 -0.46 25.39
CA ALA A 1087 8.98 -0.82 24.81
C ALA A 1087 8.87 -1.47 23.41
N ARG A 1088 7.79 -2.21 23.15
CA ARG A 1088 7.49 -2.87 21.88
C ARG A 1088 7.00 -1.93 20.77
N ASN A 1089 6.60 -0.71 21.11
CA ASN A 1089 6.20 0.33 20.14
C ASN A 1089 7.23 1.47 20.06
N LEU A 1090 8.39 1.33 20.71
CA LEU A 1090 9.52 2.25 20.58
C LEU A 1090 10.50 1.75 19.52
N SER A 1091 10.91 2.65 18.62
CA SER A 1091 11.97 2.41 17.64
C SER A 1091 13.25 1.89 18.32
N ASP A 1092 14.02 1.04 17.66
CA ASP A 1092 15.23 0.48 18.26
C ASP A 1092 16.34 1.54 18.50
N ASP A 1093 16.34 2.60 17.69
CA ASP A 1093 17.19 3.79 17.91
C ASP A 1093 16.90 4.51 19.25
N ALA A 1094 15.68 4.37 19.81
CA ALA A 1094 15.33 4.96 21.12
C ALA A 1094 16.11 4.34 22.29
N GLY A 1095 16.79 3.20 22.08
CA GLY A 1095 17.75 2.64 23.02
C GLY A 1095 19.13 3.31 23.02
N THR A 1096 19.41 4.23 22.09
CA THR A 1096 20.74 4.86 21.94
C THR A 1096 20.85 6.27 22.53
N ALA A 1097 19.74 6.84 23.02
CA ALA A 1097 19.72 8.15 23.68
C ALA A 1097 20.40 8.07 25.07
N SER A 1098 21.55 8.74 25.21
CA SER A 1098 22.38 8.72 26.43
C SER A 1098 21.79 9.56 27.58
N ALA A 1099 20.66 9.14 28.14
CA ALA A 1099 19.98 9.83 29.24
C ALA A 1099 19.73 8.91 30.46
N ASN A 1100 20.71 8.85 31.37
CA ASN A 1100 20.59 8.34 32.75
C ASN A 1100 19.74 7.07 32.94
N VAL A 1101 20.25 5.90 32.52
CA VAL A 1101 19.72 4.61 32.99
C VAL A 1101 19.89 4.53 34.51
N VAL A 1102 18.81 4.17 35.23
CA VAL A 1102 18.79 4.06 36.69
C VAL A 1102 18.45 2.62 37.04
N ASN A 1103 19.40 1.91 37.61
CA ASN A 1103 19.16 0.56 38.10
C ASN A 1103 18.30 0.63 39.37
N TYR A 1104 17.14 -0.03 39.35
CA TYR A 1104 16.24 -0.11 40.50
C TYR A 1104 16.52 -1.37 41.33
N ASP A 1105 16.57 -1.23 42.66
CA ASP A 1105 16.86 -2.32 43.60
C ASP A 1105 15.84 -3.47 43.53
N ASP A 1106 14.62 -3.17 43.08
CA ASP A 1106 13.50 -4.11 42.97
C ASP A 1106 13.29 -4.69 41.56
N VAL A 1107 14.21 -4.43 40.61
CA VAL A 1107 14.23 -5.03 39.27
C VAL A 1107 15.54 -5.80 39.10
N SER A 1108 15.51 -7.12 39.31
CA SER A 1108 16.69 -7.96 39.07
C SER A 1108 17.04 -8.00 37.59
N ALA A 1109 18.33 -8.14 37.25
CA ALA A 1109 18.77 -8.30 35.85
C ALA A 1109 18.19 -9.55 35.15
N THR A 1110 17.65 -10.50 35.91
CA THR A 1110 16.93 -11.69 35.42
C THR A 1110 15.40 -11.54 35.44
N HIS A 1111 14.87 -10.35 35.77
CA HIS A 1111 13.43 -10.08 35.70
C HIS A 1111 13.00 -10.04 34.23
N TRP A 1112 11.86 -10.66 33.92
CA TRP A 1112 11.40 -10.86 32.55
C TRP A 1112 11.18 -9.56 31.77
N ALA A 1113 10.93 -8.44 32.47
CA ALA A 1113 10.72 -7.12 31.90
C ALA A 1113 11.94 -6.18 32.09
N ALA A 1114 13.11 -6.66 32.54
CA ALA A 1114 14.24 -5.79 32.87
C ALA A 1114 14.65 -4.89 31.68
N SER A 1115 14.82 -5.46 30.49
CA SER A 1115 15.14 -4.73 29.26
C SER A 1115 14.00 -3.81 28.78
N ASP A 1116 12.75 -4.22 28.99
CA ASP A 1116 11.57 -3.45 28.61
C ASP A 1116 11.41 -2.21 29.51
N ILE A 1117 11.69 -2.35 30.81
CA ILE A 1117 11.72 -1.27 31.80
C ILE A 1117 12.87 -0.30 31.46
N GLU A 1118 14.05 -0.82 31.13
CA GLU A 1118 15.19 -0.01 30.70
C GLU A 1118 14.87 0.79 29.42
N LYS A 1119 14.32 0.17 28.37
CA LYS A 1119 13.95 0.85 27.12
C LYS A 1119 12.83 1.89 27.31
N ALA A 1120 11.85 1.61 28.17
CA ALA A 1120 10.79 2.58 28.50
C ALA A 1120 11.28 3.75 29.38
N GLN A 1121 12.34 3.54 30.17
CA GLN A 1121 13.00 4.60 30.93
C GLN A 1121 13.95 5.44 30.08
N SER A 1122 14.78 4.83 29.22
CA SER A 1122 15.75 5.57 28.38
C SER A 1122 15.05 6.52 27.42
N ALA A 1123 13.84 6.15 26.96
CA ALA A 1123 12.96 7.01 26.18
C ALA A 1123 12.24 8.11 27.01
N GLY A 1124 12.44 8.18 28.33
CA GLY A 1124 11.84 9.19 29.23
C GLY A 1124 10.35 9.00 29.53
N ILE A 1125 9.70 7.98 28.96
CA ILE A 1125 8.25 7.75 29.07
C ILE A 1125 7.89 7.25 30.47
N MET A 1126 8.57 6.21 30.97
CA MET A 1126 8.19 5.54 32.21
C MET A 1126 9.36 5.50 33.21
N ASN A 1127 9.22 6.26 34.30
CA ASN A 1127 10.21 6.31 35.39
C ASN A 1127 9.79 5.44 36.58
N GLY A 1128 10.75 5.17 37.47
CA GLY A 1128 10.48 4.56 38.78
C GLY A 1128 9.57 5.40 39.68
N MET A 1129 9.06 4.77 40.74
CA MET A 1129 8.23 5.40 41.76
C MET A 1129 9.05 6.33 42.67
N ASN A 1130 10.34 6.05 42.80
CA ASN A 1130 11.34 6.89 43.44
C ASN A 1130 12.72 6.58 42.82
N ALA A 1131 13.80 7.14 43.38
CA ALA A 1131 15.15 7.02 42.83
C ALA A 1131 15.74 5.59 42.84
N THR A 1132 15.19 4.64 43.61
CA THR A 1132 15.73 3.27 43.70
C THR A 1132 14.69 2.17 43.50
N GLN A 1133 13.40 2.48 43.36
CA GLN A 1133 12.33 1.50 43.18
C GLN A 1133 11.47 1.77 41.95
N PHE A 1134 11.33 0.77 41.08
CA PHE A 1134 10.41 0.79 39.96
C PHE A 1134 9.02 0.27 40.34
N VAL A 1135 8.93 -0.64 41.30
CA VAL A 1135 7.72 -1.39 41.71
C VAL A 1135 7.10 -2.16 40.53
N PRO A 1136 7.83 -3.12 39.92
CA PRO A 1136 7.43 -3.79 38.67
C PRO A 1136 6.08 -4.52 38.76
N GLU A 1137 5.81 -5.19 39.89
CA GLU A 1137 4.57 -5.95 40.09
C GLU A 1137 3.40 -5.10 40.64
N GLY A 1138 3.62 -3.80 40.86
CA GLY A 1138 2.56 -2.89 41.31
C GLY A 1138 1.58 -2.54 40.19
N SER A 1139 0.28 -2.52 40.48
CA SER A 1139 -0.75 -2.10 39.51
C SER A 1139 -0.70 -0.59 39.24
N ILE A 1140 -0.74 -0.21 37.96
CA ILE A 1140 -0.70 1.19 37.52
C ILE A 1140 -2.00 1.95 37.88
N THR A 1141 -1.89 3.24 38.21
CA THR A 1141 -3.05 4.12 38.44
C THR A 1141 -3.45 4.92 37.21
N ARG A 1142 -4.67 5.49 37.22
CA ARG A 1142 -5.16 6.43 36.19
C ARG A 1142 -4.27 7.67 36.06
N ALA A 1143 -3.81 8.24 37.15
CA ALA A 1143 -2.83 9.34 37.13
C ALA A 1143 -1.50 8.95 36.48
N GLN A 1144 -0.99 7.75 36.79
CA GLN A 1144 0.26 7.24 36.19
C GLN A 1144 0.11 7.00 34.68
N MET A 1145 -1.02 6.46 34.24
CA MET A 1145 -1.29 6.30 32.81
C MET A 1145 -1.40 7.65 32.09
N ALA A 1146 -2.07 8.63 32.70
CA ALA A 1146 -2.15 9.99 32.15
C ALA A 1146 -0.76 10.63 31.97
N THR A 1147 0.14 10.47 32.96
CA THR A 1147 1.53 10.97 32.85
C THR A 1147 2.35 10.24 31.79
N ILE A 1148 2.18 8.93 31.62
CA ILE A 1148 2.82 8.14 30.55
C ILE A 1148 2.33 8.61 29.18
N ALA A 1149 1.01 8.74 29.00
CA ALA A 1149 0.38 9.23 27.76
C ALA A 1149 0.86 10.63 27.39
N TYR A 1150 0.90 11.55 28.36
CA TYR A 1150 1.41 12.90 28.18
C TYR A 1150 2.87 12.92 27.70
N ARG A 1151 3.76 12.14 28.34
CA ARG A 1151 5.18 12.05 27.95
C ARG A 1151 5.38 11.44 26.57
N TRP A 1152 4.63 10.38 26.25
CA TRP A 1152 4.65 9.74 24.93
C TRP A 1152 4.35 10.75 23.81
N ILE A 1153 3.34 11.60 24.00
CA ILE A 1153 2.94 12.60 23.00
C ILE A 1153 3.95 13.74 22.91
N GLN A 1154 4.50 14.21 24.04
CA GLN A 1154 5.60 15.18 24.04
C GLN A 1154 6.82 14.66 23.29
N GLN A 1155 7.16 13.36 23.40
CA GLN A 1155 8.28 12.75 22.68
C GLN A 1155 8.04 12.67 21.16
N GLN A 1156 6.79 12.44 20.71
CA GLN A 1156 6.46 12.46 19.27
C GLN A 1156 6.41 13.87 18.66
N SER A 1157 6.43 14.94 19.48
CA SER A 1157 6.22 16.33 19.05
C SER A 1157 7.54 17.13 18.95
N ALA A 1158 8.63 16.50 18.51
CA ALA A 1158 9.99 17.03 18.63
C ALA A 1158 10.30 18.31 17.81
N ASP A 1159 9.41 18.79 16.95
CA ASP A 1159 9.49 20.10 16.30
C ASP A 1159 8.92 21.25 17.16
N ALA A 1160 8.21 20.96 18.26
CA ALA A 1160 7.64 21.96 19.15
C ALA A 1160 8.63 22.40 20.25
N SER A 1161 9.67 23.13 19.85
CA SER A 1161 10.54 23.83 20.81
C SER A 1161 9.74 24.81 21.68
N SER A 1162 9.72 24.56 22.99
CA SER A 1162 9.28 25.49 24.04
C SER A 1162 7.83 26.01 23.96
N SER A 1163 6.86 25.22 24.46
CA SER A 1163 5.72 25.83 25.16
C SER A 1163 5.45 25.16 26.50
N THR A 1164 6.01 25.74 27.57
CA THR A 1164 5.48 25.56 28.92
C THR A 1164 4.24 26.44 29.06
N THR A 1165 3.18 26.09 28.33
CA THR A 1165 1.89 26.77 28.46
C THR A 1165 1.26 26.31 29.77
N GLN A 1166 1.51 27.06 30.84
CA GLN A 1166 0.81 26.93 32.11
C GLN A 1166 -0.70 27.07 31.87
N ALA A 1167 -1.41 25.94 31.84
CA ALA A 1167 -2.87 25.92 31.86
C ALA A 1167 -3.33 26.23 33.29
N THR A 1168 -3.45 27.53 33.61
CA THR A 1168 -4.07 28.00 34.85
C THR A 1168 -5.60 27.85 34.79
N ASP A 1169 -6.06 26.60 34.79
CA ASP A 1169 -7.33 26.16 35.36
C ASP A 1169 -7.27 24.64 35.48
N GLY A 1170 -7.56 24.11 36.67
CA GLY A 1170 -7.50 22.66 36.91
C GLY A 1170 -8.48 21.88 36.02
N ALA A 1171 -8.27 20.57 35.88
CA ALA A 1171 -8.97 19.65 34.97
C ALA A 1171 -10.51 19.50 35.14
N GLY A 1172 -11.19 20.42 35.83
CA GLY A 1172 -12.63 20.41 36.12
C GLY A 1172 -13.08 19.31 37.08
N PHE A 1173 -12.18 18.39 37.45
CA PHE A 1173 -12.49 17.25 38.31
C PHE A 1173 -12.39 17.60 39.79
N THR A 1174 -13.42 17.22 40.54
CA THR A 1174 -13.57 17.52 41.98
C THR A 1174 -12.55 16.82 42.88
N ASP A 1175 -11.85 15.80 42.37
CA ASP A 1175 -10.83 15.01 43.06
C ASP A 1175 -9.40 15.21 42.51
N VAL A 1176 -9.20 16.18 41.61
CA VAL A 1176 -7.88 16.55 41.06
C VAL A 1176 -7.51 17.95 41.54
N SER A 1177 -6.69 18.01 42.59
CA SER A 1177 -6.06 19.26 43.03
C SER A 1177 -5.10 19.79 41.97
N ALA A 1178 -5.00 21.12 41.83
CA ALA A 1178 -3.97 21.76 41.00
C ALA A 1178 -2.54 21.40 41.48
N ASP A 1179 -2.35 21.14 42.77
CA ASP A 1179 -1.07 20.70 43.35
C ASP A 1179 -0.80 19.19 43.17
N LEU A 1180 -1.71 18.44 42.52
CA LEU A 1180 -1.47 17.02 42.25
C LEU A 1180 -0.35 16.88 41.22
N TRP A 1181 0.63 16.01 41.50
CA TRP A 1181 1.79 15.75 40.61
C TRP A 1181 1.42 15.33 39.17
N ALA A 1182 0.18 14.87 38.94
CA ALA A 1182 -0.35 14.50 37.64
C ALA A 1182 -1.38 15.50 37.07
N SER A 1183 -1.65 16.63 37.73
CA SER A 1183 -2.69 17.61 37.35
C SER A 1183 -2.59 18.02 35.88
N ASP A 1184 -1.42 18.51 35.46
CA ASP A 1184 -1.16 18.96 34.08
C ASP A 1184 -1.36 17.83 33.07
N ALA A 1185 -0.87 16.63 33.40
CA ALA A 1185 -1.01 15.45 32.55
C ALA A 1185 -2.47 15.01 32.42
N ILE A 1186 -3.26 15.08 33.51
CA ILE A 1186 -4.68 14.77 33.54
C ILE A 1186 -5.48 15.77 32.69
N ALA A 1187 -5.23 17.07 32.86
CA ALA A 1187 -5.83 18.13 32.05
C ALA A 1187 -5.49 17.95 30.56
N TYR A 1188 -4.24 17.58 30.23
CA TYR A 1188 -3.84 17.30 28.86
C TYR A 1188 -4.56 16.08 28.27
N VAL A 1189 -4.56 14.92 28.93
CA VAL A 1189 -5.22 13.72 28.36
C VAL A 1189 -6.74 13.85 28.29
N GLN A 1190 -7.35 14.67 29.14
CA GLN A 1190 -8.76 15.03 29.07
C GLN A 1190 -9.05 15.93 27.85
N SER A 1191 -8.29 17.01 27.67
CA SER A 1191 -8.46 17.93 26.52
C SER A 1191 -8.11 17.29 25.18
N ALA A 1192 -7.20 16.31 25.17
CA ALA A 1192 -6.90 15.45 24.02
C ALA A 1192 -7.91 14.30 23.81
N GLY A 1193 -8.92 14.13 24.69
CA GLY A 1193 -9.92 13.07 24.59
C GLY A 1193 -9.44 11.65 24.87
N LEU A 1194 -8.20 11.48 25.34
CA LEU A 1194 -7.53 10.18 25.55
C LEU A 1194 -7.99 9.47 26.82
N MET A 1195 -8.30 10.23 27.87
CA MET A 1195 -8.87 9.71 29.12
C MET A 1195 -9.93 10.66 29.65
N THR A 1196 -11.17 10.22 29.66
CA THR A 1196 -12.30 10.96 30.25
C THR A 1196 -12.43 10.66 31.75
N GLY A 1197 -13.00 11.60 32.49
CA GLY A 1197 -13.48 11.38 33.85
C GLY A 1197 -14.87 10.75 33.88
N TYR A 1198 -15.38 10.53 35.08
CA TYR A 1198 -16.68 9.91 35.33
C TYR A 1198 -17.80 10.97 35.41
N ASN A 1199 -19.04 10.54 35.14
CA ASN A 1199 -20.24 11.40 35.18
C ASN A 1199 -20.53 12.03 36.57
N ASP A 1200 -19.85 11.59 37.62
CA ASP A 1200 -19.89 12.15 38.97
C ASP A 1200 -18.96 13.38 39.14
N GLY A 1201 -18.23 13.79 38.10
CA GLY A 1201 -17.30 14.91 38.12
C GLY A 1201 -15.94 14.59 38.74
N THR A 1202 -15.53 13.32 38.74
CA THR A 1202 -14.22 12.85 39.25
C THR A 1202 -13.36 12.21 38.16
N PHE A 1203 -12.04 12.22 38.33
CA PHE A 1203 -11.08 11.49 37.48
C PHE A 1203 -10.65 10.14 38.08
N LYS A 1204 -10.71 10.02 39.41
CA LYS A 1204 -10.25 8.89 40.23
C LYS A 1204 -8.76 8.58 40.00
N PRO A 1205 -7.84 9.54 40.29
CA PRO A 1205 -6.43 9.45 39.93
C PRO A 1205 -5.70 8.22 40.50
N ASP A 1206 -6.10 7.74 41.68
CA ASP A 1206 -5.51 6.57 42.35
C ASP A 1206 -6.13 5.22 41.96
N SER A 1207 -7.26 5.21 41.24
CA SER A 1207 -7.89 3.98 40.76
C SER A 1207 -6.98 3.24 39.78
N LYS A 1208 -7.00 1.91 39.84
CA LYS A 1208 -6.14 1.03 39.05
C LYS A 1208 -6.74 0.77 37.67
N LEU A 1209 -5.92 0.71 36.62
CA LEU A 1209 -6.36 0.31 35.28
C LEU A 1209 -6.43 -1.20 35.15
N THR A 1210 -7.53 -1.69 34.58
CA THR A 1210 -7.63 -3.03 34.01
C THR A 1210 -6.80 -3.16 32.72
N ARG A 1211 -6.51 -4.39 32.29
CA ARG A 1211 -5.81 -4.66 31.01
C ARG A 1211 -6.62 -4.19 29.80
N ALA A 1212 -7.95 -4.32 29.84
CA ALA A 1212 -8.83 -3.82 28.79
C ALA A 1212 -8.81 -2.28 28.67
N GLU A 1213 -8.90 -1.56 29.80
CA GLU A 1213 -8.77 -0.09 29.81
C GLU A 1213 -7.39 0.37 29.33
N ALA A 1214 -6.32 -0.31 29.76
CA ALA A 1214 -4.96 0.00 29.32
C ALA A 1214 -4.80 -0.17 27.80
N VAL A 1215 -5.28 -1.29 27.23
CA VAL A 1215 -5.27 -1.51 25.78
C VAL A 1215 -6.07 -0.42 25.04
N LYS A 1216 -7.22 0.00 25.57
CA LYS A 1216 -8.03 1.06 24.93
C LYS A 1216 -7.26 2.38 24.81
N VAL A 1217 -6.56 2.79 25.86
CA VAL A 1217 -5.74 4.02 25.84
C VAL A 1217 -4.49 3.85 24.96
N LEU A 1218 -3.82 2.69 25.05
CA LEU A 1218 -2.60 2.41 24.29
C LEU A 1218 -2.85 2.30 22.78
N ASN A 1219 -3.97 1.73 22.34
CA ASN A 1219 -4.33 1.69 20.92
C ASN A 1219 -4.41 3.11 20.33
N VAL A 1220 -5.04 4.05 21.04
CA VAL A 1220 -5.10 5.46 20.60
C VAL A 1220 -3.70 6.11 20.59
N LEU A 1221 -2.88 5.88 21.63
CA LEU A 1221 -1.49 6.41 21.69
C LEU A 1221 -0.56 5.85 20.59
N PHE A 1222 -0.79 4.60 20.19
CA PHE A 1222 -0.03 3.91 19.14
C PHE A 1222 -0.68 4.05 17.75
N LYS A 1223 -1.77 4.84 17.63
CA LYS A 1223 -2.56 5.02 16.40
C LYS A 1223 -3.10 3.72 15.78
N ARG A 1224 -3.29 2.67 16.59
CA ARG A 1224 -3.90 1.39 16.18
C ARG A 1224 -5.42 1.48 16.25
N THR A 1225 -6.12 0.97 15.24
CA THR A 1225 -7.59 0.89 15.27
C THR A 1225 -8.06 -0.47 15.82
N PRO A 1226 -9.28 -0.58 16.36
CA PRO A 1226 -9.83 -1.87 16.82
C PRO A 1226 -10.00 -2.85 15.65
N ALA A 1227 -9.62 -4.12 15.83
CA ALA A 1227 -9.64 -5.12 14.77
C ALA A 1227 -11.07 -5.50 14.38
N THR A 1228 -11.41 -5.32 13.11
CA THR A 1228 -12.72 -5.63 12.55
C THR A 1228 -12.73 -6.93 11.77
N GLY A 1229 -13.84 -7.68 11.82
CA GLY A 1229 -14.00 -8.94 11.09
C GLY A 1229 -13.47 -10.20 11.80
N VAL A 1230 -12.87 -10.09 12.98
CA VAL A 1230 -12.47 -11.24 13.80
C VAL A 1230 -13.73 -11.94 14.35
N THR A 1231 -14.13 -13.03 13.71
CA THR A 1231 -15.36 -13.80 14.05
C THR A 1231 -15.13 -14.90 15.10
N THR A 1232 -13.87 -15.27 15.34
CA THR A 1232 -13.46 -16.24 16.37
C THR A 1232 -12.51 -15.51 17.30
N PRO A 1233 -12.89 -15.25 18.57
CA PRO A 1233 -12.00 -14.57 19.51
C PRO A 1233 -10.71 -15.36 19.73
N THR A 1234 -9.58 -14.64 19.81
CA THR A 1234 -8.26 -15.23 20.11
C THR A 1234 -8.21 -15.73 21.56
N PHE A 1235 -8.99 -15.13 22.46
CA PHE A 1235 -8.99 -15.43 23.89
C PHE A 1235 -10.32 -15.97 24.41
N THR A 1236 -10.26 -17.00 25.26
CA THR A 1236 -11.44 -17.72 25.78
C THR A 1236 -12.29 -16.91 26.76
N ASP A 1237 -11.71 -15.90 27.41
CA ASP A 1237 -12.36 -15.02 28.37
C ASP A 1237 -12.74 -13.63 27.78
N VAL A 1238 -12.49 -13.40 26.49
CA VAL A 1238 -12.88 -12.18 25.76
C VAL A 1238 -13.85 -12.58 24.64
N PRO A 1239 -15.14 -12.83 24.92
CA PRO A 1239 -16.11 -13.12 23.88
C PRO A 1239 -16.24 -11.93 22.91
N ALA A 1240 -16.71 -12.18 21.68
CA ALA A 1240 -16.92 -11.15 20.65
C ALA A 1240 -17.89 -10.02 21.08
N THR A 1241 -18.68 -10.23 22.14
CA THR A 1241 -19.57 -9.25 22.77
C THR A 1241 -18.92 -8.43 23.89
N HIS A 1242 -17.65 -8.66 24.21
CA HIS A 1242 -16.92 -7.88 25.21
C HIS A 1242 -16.59 -6.50 24.64
N TRP A 1243 -16.83 -5.42 25.39
CA TRP A 1243 -16.71 -4.04 24.92
C TRP A 1243 -15.33 -3.69 24.34
N ALA A 1244 -14.27 -4.32 24.86
CA ALA A 1244 -12.89 -4.16 24.40
C ALA A 1244 -12.41 -5.27 23.44
N HIS A 1245 -13.28 -6.16 22.94
CA HIS A 1245 -12.86 -7.31 22.11
C HIS A 1245 -12.02 -6.87 20.90
N ALA A 1246 -12.53 -5.96 20.07
CA ALA A 1246 -11.82 -5.49 18.89
C ALA A 1246 -10.49 -4.79 19.23
N ASP A 1247 -10.43 -4.03 20.33
CA ASP A 1247 -9.21 -3.40 20.81
C ASP A 1247 -8.15 -4.41 21.28
N ILE A 1248 -8.60 -5.48 21.95
CA ILE A 1248 -7.76 -6.58 22.47
C ILE A 1248 -7.20 -7.42 21.32
N GLU A 1249 -8.02 -7.75 20.32
CA GLU A 1249 -7.57 -8.43 19.11
C GLU A 1249 -6.52 -7.57 18.38
N ALA A 1250 -6.76 -6.27 18.15
CA ALA A 1250 -5.77 -5.38 17.52
C ALA A 1250 -4.44 -5.22 18.29
N ALA A 1251 -4.47 -5.40 19.62
CA ALA A 1251 -3.29 -5.31 20.46
C ALA A 1251 -2.43 -6.60 20.45
N ALA A 1252 -3.05 -7.75 20.18
CA ALA A 1252 -2.48 -9.08 20.39
C ALA A 1252 -2.38 -9.97 19.12
N GLN A 1253 -3.01 -9.58 18.01
CA GLN A 1253 -2.92 -10.26 16.73
C GLN A 1253 -1.56 -9.97 16.04
N LYS A 1254 -1.11 -10.88 15.15
CA LYS A 1254 0.13 -10.79 14.37
C LYS A 1254 -0.17 -10.56 12.89
#